data_AF-E9HST2-F1
#
_entry.id   AF-E9HST2-F1
#
_cell.length_a   1.000
_cell.length_b   1.000
_cell.length_c   1.000
_cell.angle_alpha   90.00
_cell.angle_beta   90.00
_cell.angle_gamma   90.00
#
_symmetry.space_group_name_H-M   'P 1'
#
loop_
_entity.id
_entity.type
_entity.pdbx_description
1 polymer ?
#
loop_
_entity_poly.entity_id
_entity_poly.type
_entity_poly.pdbx_seq_one_letter_code
_entity_poly.pdbx_strand_id
1 'polypeptide(L)'
;MATGRFTFQKRHLYFSLVLPAATAATAAAAAAGTSPEADASTVGGWTRPPRYLQFLSEDGNILEEQELTTNDYYNATGKICGVWRKVPRVYKQLLREEKLWVALMEDKDGEAITGRVARYKALSTELLSAVLTPSGSSWANCPACGGTAAVSMASASNSIHVTVAVSGLSSRGADVETFVVRLETLETGAHPSRVIEELVTVQKPQEVNVVEVRTVLEAQEMRLLLRGHIVLSVHAKRAPDVRLRGPFGPRIACDLFDSLVTTGDAIPAESGDLSAVQQQQSTAPSSSAGLAWMYIGKTGAIHYRIKLRGFKSKVTRVTIESSGSSKANKKPRVVEDVTDMLSVVDGKEPGGVSWINGTVVRLAAKDLELLYEGELYVNVATEEFPVSEIRGKLVPRLAGESHLATENGPVLLNPVGNATATNRAALGWVHVDKECNFHYDVAVTSSLASGGDRPRDQLANSLTVLELVDIPRLSIEHGHNGGGTSPGSGGNIMLMDGSESSSSSGNPNSNYGEIPFMPNIRLLEEFSGYQVENSVADLNKLSLARMEAGVAYLKLTEAPVIGTGKPGAQFQGWLTNVHVPGSCLPIGMGSPSGGDGLSGEQSLLGVQGYVFDRAQDDNNEIPMATSRCFYEGKLYDDGKAWTAEHDRCMMCSCQRGRVVCDPVVCPAITCSGPSSAIIHPPGDCCPQCENVTKTVTESSRQGCHFEGDQKFHPAGSRWHPYLPPFGFSKCAVCVCDVSRLTISIKKFI
;
A
#
# COMPACT_ATOMS: atom_id res chain seq x y z
N MET A 1 -8.35 12.10 -27.41
CA MET A 1 -8.12 10.64 -27.53
C MET A 1 -7.32 10.12 -26.33
N ALA A 2 -7.49 8.85 -25.94
CA ALA A 2 -6.73 8.20 -24.86
C ALA A 2 -6.67 6.67 -25.10
N THR A 3 -5.65 6.00 -24.57
CA THR A 3 -5.62 4.52 -24.52
C THR A 3 -5.68 4.07 -23.07
N GLY A 4 -6.61 3.18 -22.76
CA GLY A 4 -6.76 2.57 -21.45
C GLY A 4 -6.46 1.08 -21.48
N ARG A 5 -5.75 0.58 -20.48
CA ARG A 5 -5.51 -0.84 -20.25
C ARG A 5 -6.10 -1.24 -18.90
N PHE A 6 -6.91 -2.28 -18.93
CA PHE A 6 -7.62 -2.83 -17.78
C PHE A 6 -7.19 -4.28 -17.55
N THR A 7 -6.76 -4.61 -16.33
CA THR A 7 -6.31 -5.95 -15.95
C THR A 7 -7.04 -6.39 -14.70
N PHE A 8 -7.81 -7.46 -14.81
CA PHE A 8 -8.52 -8.05 -13.68
C PHE A 8 -7.64 -9.10 -13.00
N GLN A 9 -7.28 -8.88 -11.74
CA GLN A 9 -6.46 -9.79 -10.94
C GLN A 9 -7.10 -10.04 -9.56
N LYS A 10 -7.27 -11.31 -9.18
CA LYS A 10 -7.97 -11.75 -7.97
C LYS A 10 -9.41 -11.17 -7.88
N ARG A 11 -9.58 -10.08 -7.13
CA ARG A 11 -10.86 -9.37 -6.89
C ARG A 11 -10.82 -7.89 -7.30
N HIS A 12 -9.74 -7.45 -7.91
CA HIS A 12 -9.46 -6.05 -8.21
C HIS A 12 -9.32 -5.87 -9.73
N LEU A 13 -9.78 -4.72 -10.24
CA LEU A 13 -9.58 -4.30 -11.62
C LEU A 13 -8.58 -3.14 -11.63
N TYR A 14 -7.35 -3.42 -12.01
CA TYR A 14 -6.31 -2.41 -12.19
C TYR A 14 -6.51 -1.75 -13.54
N PHE A 15 -6.32 -0.44 -13.59
CA PHE A 15 -6.36 0.31 -14.83
C PHE A 15 -5.16 1.23 -14.98
N SER A 16 -4.80 1.47 -16.23
CA SER A 16 -3.73 2.37 -16.63
C SER A 16 -4.18 3.13 -17.87
N LEU A 17 -3.95 4.44 -17.89
CA LEU A 17 -4.35 5.33 -18.97
C LEU A 17 -3.12 6.07 -19.47
N VAL A 18 -2.99 6.14 -20.78
CA VAL A 18 -1.99 6.97 -21.46
C VAL A 18 -2.72 7.95 -22.36
N LEU A 19 -2.43 9.23 -22.13
CA LEU A 19 -2.88 10.32 -22.95
C LEU A 19 -1.86 10.57 -24.07
N PRO A 20 -2.31 10.94 -25.27
CA PRO A 20 -1.39 11.27 -26.35
C PRO A 20 -0.51 12.47 -25.96
N ALA A 21 0.79 12.38 -26.22
CA ALA A 21 1.71 13.47 -25.97
C ALA A 21 1.35 14.70 -26.82
N ALA A 22 1.51 15.91 -26.27
CA ALA A 22 1.49 17.13 -27.04
C ALA A 22 2.54 17.01 -28.16
N THR A 23 2.15 17.29 -29.40
CA THR A 23 3.05 17.13 -30.55
C THR A 23 4.34 17.96 -30.39
N ALA A 24 5.45 17.50 -30.97
CA ALA A 24 6.71 18.25 -30.96
C ALA A 24 6.58 19.68 -31.54
N ALA A 25 5.59 19.92 -32.42
CA ALA A 25 5.26 21.25 -32.95
C ALA A 25 4.76 22.21 -31.85
N THR A 26 3.95 21.73 -30.91
CA THR A 26 3.46 22.53 -29.76
C THR A 26 4.55 22.82 -28.73
N ALA A 27 5.49 21.89 -28.52
CA ALA A 27 6.62 22.10 -27.61
C ALA A 27 7.70 23.04 -28.19
N ALA A 28 7.95 22.98 -29.51
CA ALA A 28 8.88 23.87 -30.19
C ALA A 28 8.37 25.32 -30.27
N ALA A 29 7.05 25.53 -30.46
CA ALA A 29 6.44 26.85 -30.43
C ALA A 29 6.51 27.50 -29.03
N ALA A 30 6.30 26.70 -27.97
CA ALA A 30 6.44 27.16 -26.58
C ALA A 30 7.90 27.51 -26.21
N ALA A 31 8.88 26.76 -26.73
CA ALA A 31 10.31 27.04 -26.51
C ALA A 31 10.85 28.22 -27.33
N ALA A 32 10.18 28.62 -28.42
CA ALA A 32 10.59 29.72 -29.30
C ALA A 32 10.08 31.10 -28.86
N GLY A 33 9.30 31.21 -27.78
CA GLY A 33 8.85 32.50 -27.22
C GLY A 33 7.93 33.33 -28.13
N THR A 34 7.45 32.75 -29.23
CA THR A 34 6.47 33.39 -30.11
C THR A 34 5.08 33.21 -29.50
N SER A 35 4.46 34.31 -29.07
CA SER A 35 3.05 34.33 -28.66
C SER A 35 2.17 33.81 -29.79
N PRO A 36 1.41 32.71 -29.61
CA PRO A 36 0.32 32.39 -30.51
C PRO A 36 -0.87 33.26 -30.09
N GLU A 37 -1.07 34.39 -30.78
CA GLU A 37 -2.39 35.01 -30.81
C GLU A 37 -3.38 33.99 -31.41
N ALA A 38 -4.35 33.57 -30.60
CA ALA A 38 -5.51 32.74 -30.97
C ALA A 38 -5.23 31.33 -31.53
N ASP A 39 -4.75 30.42 -30.67
CA ASP A 39 -5.38 29.10 -30.46
C ASP A 39 -4.57 28.35 -29.40
N ALA A 40 -5.13 28.21 -28.20
CA ALA A 40 -4.62 27.29 -27.18
C ALA A 40 -4.87 25.86 -27.68
N SER A 41 -4.01 25.36 -28.56
CA SER A 41 -4.17 24.05 -29.20
C SER A 41 -4.07 22.94 -28.15
N THR A 42 -5.23 22.38 -27.84
CA THR A 42 -5.53 21.24 -26.99
C THR A 42 -4.60 20.05 -27.22
N VAL A 43 -4.11 19.44 -26.14
CA VAL A 43 -3.37 18.18 -26.21
C VAL A 43 -4.38 17.06 -26.47
N GLY A 44 -4.57 16.68 -27.73
CA GLY A 44 -5.50 15.62 -28.10
C GLY A 44 -6.97 15.89 -27.74
N GLY A 45 -7.37 17.16 -27.70
CA GLY A 45 -8.71 17.64 -27.32
C GLY A 45 -8.86 18.13 -25.88
N TRP A 46 -7.86 17.93 -25.02
CA TRP A 46 -7.92 18.30 -23.60
C TRP A 46 -7.31 19.68 -23.32
N THR A 47 -8.00 20.50 -22.54
CA THR A 47 -7.52 21.77 -21.97
C THR A 47 -6.82 21.57 -20.63
N ARG A 48 -7.19 20.51 -19.89
CA ARG A 48 -6.59 20.09 -18.61
C ARG A 48 -6.47 18.56 -18.57
N PRO A 49 -5.56 17.98 -17.76
CA PRO A 49 -5.56 16.54 -17.56
C PRO A 49 -6.90 16.08 -16.97
N PRO A 50 -7.42 14.92 -17.39
CA PRO A 50 -8.67 14.37 -16.89
C PRO A 50 -8.57 14.11 -15.39
N ARG A 51 -9.62 14.46 -14.64
CA ARG A 51 -9.69 14.31 -13.19
C ARG A 51 -10.56 13.14 -12.76
N TYR A 52 -11.42 12.63 -13.63
CA TYR A 52 -12.35 11.56 -13.27
C TYR A 52 -12.35 10.47 -14.32
N LEU A 53 -12.41 9.23 -13.84
CA LEU A 53 -12.72 8.04 -14.62
C LEU A 53 -14.00 7.42 -14.05
N GLN A 54 -15.00 7.23 -14.90
CA GLN A 54 -16.24 6.54 -14.52
C GLN A 54 -16.34 5.22 -15.26
N PHE A 55 -16.68 4.16 -14.53
CA PHE A 55 -17.11 2.88 -15.10
C PHE A 55 -18.62 2.90 -15.28
N LEU A 56 -19.07 2.60 -16.49
CA LEU A 56 -20.46 2.72 -16.90
C LEU A 56 -21.05 1.38 -17.35
N SER A 57 -22.35 1.19 -17.16
CA SER A 57 -23.12 0.13 -17.82
C SER A 57 -23.32 0.44 -19.31
N GLU A 58 -23.83 -0.54 -20.05
CA GLU A 58 -24.22 -0.37 -21.46
C GLU A 58 -25.28 0.74 -21.64
N ASP A 59 -26.18 0.91 -20.66
CA ASP A 59 -27.18 1.98 -20.63
C ASP A 59 -26.63 3.34 -20.16
N GLY A 60 -25.35 3.44 -19.81
CA GLY A 60 -24.70 4.67 -19.35
C GLY A 60 -24.84 4.97 -17.85
N ASN A 61 -25.32 4.02 -17.04
CA ASN A 61 -25.39 4.20 -15.58
C ASN A 61 -23.99 4.12 -14.95
N ILE A 62 -23.70 5.01 -14.01
CA ILE A 62 -22.42 5.01 -13.28
C ILE A 62 -22.39 3.83 -12.31
N LEU A 63 -21.42 2.94 -12.50
CA LEU A 63 -21.17 1.78 -11.66
C LEU A 63 -20.12 2.07 -10.58
N GLU A 64 -19.14 2.91 -10.92
CA GLU A 64 -18.02 3.32 -10.06
C GLU A 64 -17.40 4.61 -10.62
N GLU A 65 -16.93 5.49 -9.73
CA GLU A 65 -16.18 6.71 -10.07
C GLU A 65 -14.83 6.69 -9.37
N GLN A 66 -13.78 7.10 -10.08
CA GLN A 66 -12.41 7.15 -9.59
C GLN A 66 -11.84 8.55 -9.85
N GLU A 67 -11.31 9.20 -8.82
CA GLU A 67 -10.59 10.47 -8.98
C GLU A 67 -9.15 10.18 -9.43
N LEU A 68 -8.75 10.82 -10.52
CA LEU A 68 -7.42 10.68 -11.09
C LEU A 68 -6.50 11.75 -10.50
N THR A 69 -5.45 11.31 -9.80
CA THR A 69 -4.41 12.19 -9.27
C THR A 69 -3.13 12.02 -10.08
N THR A 70 -2.38 13.12 -10.21
CA THR A 70 -1.03 13.09 -10.77
C THR A 70 -0.03 13.00 -9.62
N ASN A 71 0.96 12.13 -9.77
CA ASN A 71 2.01 11.86 -8.78
C ASN A 71 3.37 11.74 -9.47
N ASP A 72 4.42 11.50 -8.70
CA ASP A 72 5.78 11.32 -9.23
C ASP A 72 5.87 10.19 -10.26
N TYR A 73 5.10 9.11 -10.07
CA TYR A 73 5.05 8.02 -11.05
C TYR A 73 4.45 8.49 -12.38
N TYR A 74 3.37 9.28 -12.37
CA TYR A 74 2.83 9.90 -13.58
C TYR A 74 3.86 10.84 -14.24
N ASN A 75 4.58 11.65 -13.45
CA ASN A 75 5.62 12.53 -13.96
C ASN A 75 6.76 11.74 -14.63
N ALA A 76 7.14 10.59 -14.06
CA ALA A 76 8.21 9.74 -14.57
C ALA A 76 7.78 8.83 -15.74
N THR A 77 6.54 8.35 -15.76
CA THR A 77 6.06 7.31 -16.71
C THR A 77 5.03 7.82 -17.74
N GLY A 78 4.32 8.91 -17.44
CA GLY A 78 3.23 9.43 -18.27
C GLY A 78 1.95 8.61 -18.19
N LYS A 79 1.86 7.70 -17.21
CA LYS A 79 0.74 6.79 -17.03
C LYS A 79 -0.08 7.22 -15.82
N ILE A 80 -1.39 7.32 -16.01
CA ILE A 80 -2.34 7.48 -14.90
C ILE A 80 -2.77 6.07 -14.49
N CYS A 81 -2.67 5.75 -13.21
CA CYS A 81 -2.88 4.40 -12.70
C CYS A 81 -3.92 4.42 -11.59
N GLY A 82 -4.73 3.37 -11.49
CA GLY A 82 -5.66 3.21 -10.38
C GLY A 82 -6.22 1.80 -10.29
N VAL A 83 -7.05 1.56 -9.28
CA VAL A 83 -7.58 0.23 -9.01
C VAL A 83 -9.00 0.29 -8.46
N TRP A 84 -9.94 -0.32 -9.19
CA TRP A 84 -11.27 -0.59 -8.65
C TRP A 84 -11.19 -1.83 -7.76
N ARG A 85 -11.20 -1.62 -6.44
CA ARG A 85 -11.03 -2.69 -5.45
C ARG A 85 -12.35 -3.43 -5.20
N LYS A 86 -12.25 -4.75 -4.95
CA LYS A 86 -13.38 -5.61 -4.57
C LYS A 86 -14.57 -5.52 -5.56
N VAL A 87 -14.28 -5.57 -6.86
CA VAL A 87 -15.29 -5.45 -7.92
C VAL A 87 -16.46 -6.42 -7.67
N PRO A 88 -17.71 -5.93 -7.56
CA PRO A 88 -18.89 -6.75 -7.34
C PRO A 88 -19.06 -7.86 -8.40
N ARG A 89 -19.61 -9.02 -8.00
CA ARG A 89 -19.79 -10.17 -8.90
C ARG A 89 -20.62 -9.83 -10.15
N VAL A 90 -21.61 -8.96 -10.02
CA VAL A 90 -22.47 -8.51 -11.13
C VAL A 90 -21.64 -7.80 -12.20
N TYR A 91 -20.74 -6.89 -11.81
CA TYR A 91 -19.92 -6.13 -12.75
C TYR A 91 -18.79 -6.96 -13.36
N LYS A 92 -18.33 -8.02 -12.68
CA LYS A 92 -17.42 -9.01 -13.29
C LYS A 92 -18.06 -9.70 -14.50
N GLN A 93 -19.37 -9.90 -14.51
CA GLN A 93 -20.07 -10.47 -15.65
C GLN A 93 -20.06 -9.49 -16.84
N LEU A 94 -20.26 -8.20 -16.60
CA LEU A 94 -20.17 -7.16 -17.65
C LEU A 94 -18.78 -7.13 -18.31
N LEU A 95 -17.71 -7.27 -17.53
CA LEU A 95 -16.35 -7.40 -18.07
C LEU A 95 -16.17 -8.64 -18.95
N ARG A 96 -16.73 -9.79 -18.55
CA ARG A 96 -16.68 -11.01 -19.35
C ARG A 96 -17.47 -10.86 -20.63
N GLU A 97 -18.61 -10.18 -20.59
CA GLU A 97 -19.47 -9.96 -21.75
C GLU A 97 -19.02 -8.77 -22.63
N GLU A 98 -17.95 -8.06 -22.25
CA GLU A 98 -17.45 -6.87 -22.95
C GLU A 98 -18.49 -5.73 -23.02
N LYS A 99 -19.36 -5.64 -22.00
CA LYS A 99 -20.44 -4.64 -21.87
C LYS A 99 -20.10 -3.49 -20.92
N LEU A 100 -18.87 -3.48 -20.40
CA LEU A 100 -18.42 -2.40 -19.53
C LEU A 100 -17.89 -1.24 -20.37
N TRP A 101 -18.33 -0.03 -20.04
CA TRP A 101 -17.88 1.21 -20.66
C TRP A 101 -17.06 2.03 -19.67
N VAL A 102 -16.19 2.89 -20.19
CA VAL A 102 -15.39 3.82 -19.40
C VAL A 102 -15.55 5.20 -19.99
N ALA A 103 -15.76 6.19 -19.14
CA ALA A 103 -15.79 7.61 -19.48
C ALA A 103 -14.65 8.33 -18.78
N LEU A 104 -13.92 9.16 -19.51
CA LEU A 104 -12.85 10.01 -19.02
C LEU A 104 -13.29 11.46 -19.10
N MET A 105 -13.09 12.24 -18.03
CA MET A 105 -13.64 13.59 -17.91
C MET A 105 -12.65 14.57 -17.25
N GLU A 106 -12.64 15.82 -17.72
CA GLU A 106 -11.90 16.93 -17.09
C GLU A 106 -12.54 17.37 -15.77
N ASP A 107 -13.84 17.62 -15.80
CA ASP A 107 -14.67 18.03 -14.66
C ASP A 107 -15.98 17.24 -14.68
N LYS A 108 -16.74 17.24 -13.57
CA LYS A 108 -17.95 16.42 -13.41
C LYS A 108 -19.08 16.77 -14.39
N ASP A 109 -19.09 18.00 -14.89
CA ASP A 109 -20.08 18.51 -15.84
C ASP A 109 -19.52 18.69 -17.26
N GLY A 110 -18.29 18.21 -17.49
CA GLY A 110 -17.56 18.40 -18.76
C GLY A 110 -17.88 17.36 -19.83
N GLU A 111 -17.37 17.59 -21.04
CA GLU A 111 -17.40 16.58 -22.10
C GLU A 111 -16.56 15.35 -21.71
N ALA A 112 -17.09 14.17 -22.04
CA ALA A 112 -16.47 12.90 -21.70
C ALA A 112 -15.97 12.17 -22.95
N ILE A 113 -14.75 11.62 -22.87
CA ILE A 113 -14.29 10.63 -23.84
C ILE A 113 -14.70 9.25 -23.36
N THR A 114 -15.54 8.56 -24.13
CA THR A 114 -16.03 7.23 -23.79
C THR A 114 -15.37 6.13 -24.62
N GLY A 115 -15.27 4.93 -24.05
CA GLY A 115 -14.76 3.75 -24.74
C GLY A 115 -15.22 2.45 -24.10
N ARG A 116 -15.41 1.42 -24.92
CA ARG A 116 -15.80 0.09 -24.47
C ARG A 116 -14.57 -0.71 -24.02
N VAL A 117 -14.68 -1.39 -22.88
CA VAL A 117 -13.65 -2.32 -22.39
C VAL A 117 -13.86 -3.66 -23.07
N ALA A 118 -12.99 -3.99 -24.01
CA ALA A 118 -13.02 -5.26 -24.76
C ALA A 118 -11.77 -6.11 -24.48
N ARG A 119 -11.86 -7.43 -24.66
CA ARG A 119 -10.71 -8.31 -24.50
C ARG A 119 -9.79 -8.17 -25.71
N TYR A 120 -8.49 -8.13 -25.43
CA TYR A 120 -7.49 -8.06 -26.47
C TYR A 120 -6.42 -9.14 -26.23
N LYS A 121 -6.21 -10.03 -27.21
CA LYS A 121 -5.46 -11.28 -27.01
C LYS A 121 -3.95 -11.08 -26.86
N ALA A 122 -3.38 -10.06 -27.51
CA ALA A 122 -1.94 -9.79 -27.49
C ALA A 122 -1.42 -9.33 -26.11
N LEU A 123 -2.33 -8.98 -25.20
CA LEU A 123 -2.04 -8.35 -23.92
C LEU A 123 -1.26 -9.21 -22.93
N SER A 124 -1.31 -10.53 -23.06
CA SER A 124 -0.54 -11.45 -22.22
C SER A 124 0.96 -11.47 -22.56
N THR A 125 1.34 -11.11 -23.78
CA THR A 125 2.72 -11.20 -24.31
C THR A 125 3.33 -9.85 -24.67
N GLU A 126 2.60 -8.77 -24.44
CA GLU A 126 3.02 -7.40 -24.72
C GLU A 126 4.28 -7.02 -23.93
N LEU A 127 5.31 -6.48 -24.53
CA LEU A 127 6.50 -5.94 -23.84
C LEU A 127 6.67 -4.44 -24.10
N LEU A 128 6.22 -3.99 -25.28
CA LEU A 128 6.16 -2.58 -25.68
C LEU A 128 4.77 -2.28 -26.21
N SER A 129 4.40 -1.00 -26.19
CA SER A 129 3.13 -0.52 -26.74
C SER A 129 3.34 0.71 -27.61
N ALA A 130 2.36 1.02 -28.46
CA ALA A 130 2.26 2.32 -29.13
C ALA A 130 0.83 2.86 -29.02
N VAL A 131 0.71 4.17 -28.81
CA VAL A 131 -0.56 4.90 -28.94
C VAL A 131 -0.55 5.61 -30.29
N LEU A 132 -1.53 5.32 -31.13
CA LEU A 132 -1.59 5.82 -32.49
C LEU A 132 -2.61 6.94 -32.61
N THR A 133 -2.17 8.09 -33.09
CA THR A 133 -3.00 9.27 -33.33
C THR A 133 -2.95 9.71 -34.79
N PRO A 134 -3.99 10.38 -35.31
CA PRO A 134 -3.95 10.99 -36.63
C PRO A 134 -2.77 11.97 -36.73
N SER A 135 -1.99 11.88 -37.82
CA SER A 135 -0.82 12.75 -38.05
C SER A 135 -1.13 13.88 -39.03
N GLY A 136 -0.64 15.10 -38.77
CA GLY A 136 -0.78 16.24 -39.70
C GLY A 136 -2.25 16.68 -39.91
N SER A 137 -2.64 16.94 -41.16
CA SER A 137 -4.02 17.32 -41.52
C SER A 137 -5.05 16.18 -41.40
N SER A 138 -4.61 14.94 -41.15
CA SER A 138 -5.51 13.79 -41.00
C SER A 138 -6.50 13.93 -39.83
N TRP A 139 -6.20 14.79 -38.83
CA TRP A 139 -7.09 15.02 -37.69
C TRP A 139 -8.45 15.60 -38.10
N ALA A 140 -8.46 16.53 -39.07
CA ALA A 140 -9.70 17.13 -39.58
C ALA A 140 -10.57 16.12 -40.35
N ASN A 141 -9.93 15.13 -40.98
CA ASN A 141 -10.59 14.13 -41.80
C ASN A 141 -11.11 12.92 -40.99
N CYS A 142 -10.60 12.71 -39.78
CA CYS A 142 -11.10 11.67 -38.89
C CYS A 142 -10.86 11.99 -37.40
N PRO A 143 -11.69 12.85 -36.80
CA PRO A 143 -11.53 13.28 -35.41
C PRO A 143 -11.75 12.15 -34.39
N ALA A 144 -12.44 11.07 -34.78
CA ALA A 144 -12.68 9.88 -33.95
C ALA A 144 -11.74 8.70 -34.29
N CYS A 145 -10.76 8.87 -35.18
CA CYS A 145 -9.81 7.81 -35.51
C CYS A 145 -8.72 7.70 -34.46
N GLY A 146 -8.42 6.47 -34.04
CA GLY A 146 -7.33 6.18 -33.12
C GLY A 146 -6.94 4.72 -33.13
N GLY A 147 -5.83 4.42 -32.48
CA GLY A 147 -5.41 3.04 -32.33
C GLY A 147 -4.41 2.83 -31.22
N THR A 148 -4.17 1.56 -30.93
CA THR A 148 -3.13 1.11 -30.02
C THR A 148 -2.46 -0.12 -30.59
N ALA A 149 -1.17 -0.28 -30.35
CA ALA A 149 -0.44 -1.48 -30.71
C ALA A 149 0.23 -2.10 -29.47
N ALA A 150 0.24 -3.42 -29.44
CA ALA A 150 0.99 -4.23 -28.50
C ALA A 150 2.07 -4.98 -29.28
N VAL A 151 3.28 -5.00 -28.74
CA VAL A 151 4.42 -5.69 -29.34
C VAL A 151 4.89 -6.80 -28.41
N SER A 152 4.94 -8.01 -28.92
CA SER A 152 5.65 -9.12 -28.29
C SER A 152 6.97 -9.35 -29.02
N MET A 153 8.00 -9.81 -28.30
CA MET A 153 9.33 -10.02 -28.86
C MET A 153 9.81 -11.42 -28.51
N ALA A 154 10.55 -12.05 -29.43
CA ALA A 154 11.37 -13.21 -29.13
C ALA A 154 12.83 -12.80 -29.31
N SER A 155 13.50 -12.49 -28.20
CA SER A 155 14.84 -11.90 -28.22
C SER A 155 15.91 -12.82 -28.84
N ALA A 156 15.70 -14.14 -28.80
CA ALA A 156 16.63 -15.12 -29.38
C ALA A 156 16.69 -15.10 -30.92
N SER A 157 15.56 -14.78 -31.58
CA SER A 157 15.44 -14.74 -33.04
C SER A 157 15.33 -13.32 -33.60
N ASN A 158 15.41 -12.30 -32.73
CA ASN A 158 15.13 -10.90 -33.05
C ASN A 158 13.79 -10.70 -33.79
N SER A 159 12.81 -11.57 -33.56
CA SER A 159 11.50 -11.47 -34.19
C SER A 159 10.55 -10.71 -33.29
N ILE A 160 9.78 -9.81 -33.88
CA ILE A 160 8.71 -9.08 -33.21
C ILE A 160 7.36 -9.45 -33.82
N HIS A 161 6.34 -9.47 -32.98
CA HIS A 161 4.95 -9.63 -33.39
C HIS A 161 4.16 -8.43 -32.88
N VAL A 162 3.70 -7.63 -33.82
CA VAL A 162 2.97 -6.38 -33.61
C VAL A 162 1.50 -6.65 -33.86
N THR A 163 0.68 -6.46 -32.84
CA THR A 163 -0.77 -6.53 -32.94
C THR A 163 -1.32 -5.12 -32.77
N VAL A 164 -2.03 -4.61 -33.76
CA VAL A 164 -2.58 -3.25 -33.81
C VAL A 164 -4.10 -3.31 -33.77
N ALA A 165 -4.71 -2.57 -32.85
CA ALA A 165 -6.14 -2.30 -32.83
C ALA A 165 -6.39 -0.87 -33.30
N VAL A 166 -7.17 -0.70 -34.37
CA VAL A 166 -7.51 0.62 -34.94
C VAL A 166 -9.02 0.82 -35.03
N SER A 167 -9.47 2.04 -34.78
CA SER A 167 -10.85 2.48 -34.92
C SER A 167 -10.94 3.68 -35.86
N GLY A 168 -12.07 3.81 -36.55
CA GLY A 168 -12.40 4.93 -37.44
C GLY A 168 -11.79 4.89 -38.84
N LEU A 169 -10.82 4.00 -39.13
CA LEU A 169 -10.16 3.92 -40.44
C LEU A 169 -10.93 3.12 -41.51
N SER A 170 -11.96 2.36 -41.14
CA SER A 170 -12.74 1.54 -42.06
C SER A 170 -13.99 2.27 -42.55
N SER A 171 -14.35 2.04 -43.82
CA SER A 171 -15.64 2.47 -44.35
C SER A 171 -16.80 1.68 -43.71
N ARG A 172 -17.88 2.37 -43.27
CA ARG A 172 -19.04 1.71 -42.64
C ARG A 172 -19.71 0.76 -43.65
N GLY A 173 -19.84 -0.51 -43.28
CA GLY A 173 -20.53 -1.52 -44.10
C GLY A 173 -19.70 -2.13 -45.23
N ALA A 174 -18.37 -1.95 -45.24
CA ALA A 174 -17.51 -2.67 -46.17
C ALA A 174 -17.44 -4.18 -45.82
N ASP A 175 -17.47 -5.05 -46.83
CA ASP A 175 -17.24 -6.48 -46.64
C ASP A 175 -15.75 -6.82 -46.43
N VAL A 176 -14.87 -6.03 -47.05
CA VAL A 176 -13.42 -6.22 -47.03
C VAL A 176 -12.73 -4.86 -46.96
N GLU A 177 -11.80 -4.72 -46.02
CA GLU A 177 -10.92 -3.55 -45.89
C GLU A 177 -9.46 -4.00 -45.82
N THR A 178 -8.55 -3.25 -46.44
CA THR A 178 -7.11 -3.57 -46.42
C THR A 178 -6.33 -2.44 -45.77
N PHE A 179 -5.59 -2.78 -44.72
CA PHE A 179 -4.73 -1.86 -43.99
C PHE A 179 -3.29 -2.01 -44.45
N VAL A 180 -2.59 -0.88 -44.56
CA VAL A 180 -1.15 -0.82 -44.81
C VAL A 180 -0.48 -0.46 -43.49
N VAL A 181 0.34 -1.37 -42.98
CA VAL A 181 1.08 -1.20 -41.73
C VAL A 181 2.54 -0.94 -42.07
N ARG A 182 3.11 0.15 -41.56
CA ARG A 182 4.50 0.52 -41.77
C ARG A 182 5.25 0.68 -40.46
N LEU A 183 6.45 0.13 -40.40
CA LEU A 183 7.44 0.41 -39.36
C LEU A 183 8.54 1.26 -39.98
N GLU A 184 8.76 2.45 -39.43
CA GLU A 184 9.69 3.46 -39.93
C GLU A 184 10.68 3.87 -38.83
N THR A 185 11.96 3.94 -39.15
CA THR A 185 12.96 4.50 -38.23
C THR A 185 12.91 6.02 -38.22
N LEU A 186 12.90 6.63 -37.04
CA LEU A 186 13.08 8.06 -36.81
C LEU A 186 14.57 8.41 -36.88
N GLU A 187 15.09 8.78 -38.06
CA GLU A 187 16.41 9.41 -38.18
C GLU A 187 16.28 10.92 -38.42
N THR A 188 17.23 11.68 -37.88
CA THR A 188 17.36 13.15 -37.94
C THR A 188 17.70 13.70 -39.34
N GLY A 189 17.56 12.89 -40.39
CA GLY A 189 17.82 13.24 -41.79
C GLY A 189 16.58 13.11 -42.67
N ALA A 190 16.63 13.70 -43.86
CA ALA A 190 15.46 13.89 -44.73
C ALA A 190 14.74 12.60 -45.19
N HIS A 191 15.32 11.40 -45.03
CA HIS A 191 14.73 10.12 -45.50
C HIS A 191 14.83 9.03 -44.42
N PRO A 192 13.79 8.19 -44.22
CA PRO A 192 13.86 7.03 -43.33
C PRO A 192 14.80 5.97 -43.89
N SER A 193 15.68 5.41 -43.06
CA SER A 193 16.71 4.43 -43.44
C SER A 193 16.15 3.06 -43.85
N ARG A 194 15.03 2.62 -43.26
CA ARG A 194 14.32 1.39 -43.61
C ARG A 194 12.84 1.50 -43.29
N VAL A 195 12.02 1.00 -44.21
CA VAL A 195 10.55 0.95 -44.09
C VAL A 195 10.12 -0.48 -44.30
N ILE A 196 9.55 -1.12 -43.28
CA ILE A 196 8.89 -2.41 -43.41
C ILE A 196 7.42 -2.12 -43.65
N GLU A 197 6.87 -2.55 -44.78
CA GLU A 197 5.47 -2.38 -45.14
C GLU A 197 4.79 -3.75 -45.26
N GLU A 198 3.68 -3.94 -44.58
CA GLU A 198 2.84 -5.14 -44.65
C GLU A 198 1.40 -4.75 -45.00
N LEU A 199 0.77 -5.51 -45.89
CA LEU A 199 -0.63 -5.34 -46.26
C LEU A 199 -1.47 -6.41 -45.58
N VAL A 200 -2.43 -5.98 -44.76
CA VAL A 200 -3.31 -6.90 -44.02
C VAL A 200 -4.76 -6.65 -44.39
N THR A 201 -5.43 -7.69 -44.87
CA THR A 201 -6.84 -7.63 -45.28
C THR A 201 -7.73 -8.19 -44.17
N VAL A 202 -8.69 -7.39 -43.72
CA VAL A 202 -9.69 -7.74 -42.72
C VAL A 202 -11.02 -8.02 -43.40
N GLN A 203 -11.60 -9.19 -43.10
CA GLN A 203 -12.93 -9.59 -43.54
C GLN A 203 -13.97 -9.07 -42.56
N LYS A 204 -15.05 -8.46 -43.05
CA LYS A 204 -16.15 -7.88 -42.25
C LYS A 204 -15.62 -6.97 -41.13
N PRO A 205 -14.98 -5.84 -41.49
CA PRO A 205 -14.46 -4.88 -40.53
C PRO A 205 -15.49 -4.50 -39.47
N GLN A 206 -15.03 -4.48 -38.23
CA GLN A 206 -15.81 -4.07 -37.06
C GLN A 206 -15.51 -2.60 -36.72
N GLU A 207 -16.14 -2.11 -35.65
CA GLU A 207 -15.85 -0.79 -35.09
C GLU A 207 -14.36 -0.67 -34.70
N VAL A 208 -13.82 -1.71 -34.06
CA VAL A 208 -12.39 -1.86 -33.78
C VAL A 208 -11.84 -3.01 -34.62
N ASN A 209 -10.87 -2.72 -35.46
CA ASN A 209 -10.23 -3.69 -36.34
C ASN A 209 -8.85 -4.06 -35.80
N VAL A 210 -8.57 -5.36 -35.74
CA VAL A 210 -7.28 -5.90 -35.27
C VAL A 210 -6.46 -6.38 -36.46
N VAL A 211 -5.20 -5.93 -36.51
CA VAL A 211 -4.24 -6.21 -37.57
C VAL A 211 -2.95 -6.76 -36.94
N GLU A 212 -2.41 -7.85 -37.48
CA GLU A 212 -1.22 -8.53 -36.94
C GLU A 212 -0.10 -8.54 -37.98
N VAL A 213 1.12 -8.22 -37.55
CA VAL A 213 2.33 -8.20 -38.37
C VAL A 213 3.45 -8.92 -37.64
N ARG A 214 4.14 -9.83 -38.33
CA ARG A 214 5.35 -10.50 -37.84
C ARG A 214 6.53 -10.09 -38.68
N THR A 215 7.62 -9.68 -38.05
CA THR A 215 8.84 -9.32 -38.76
C THR A 215 10.09 -9.62 -37.93
N VAL A 216 11.23 -9.68 -38.58
CA VAL A 216 12.54 -9.86 -37.96
C VAL A 216 13.32 -8.57 -38.09
N LEU A 217 13.90 -8.13 -36.98
CA LEU A 217 14.71 -6.93 -36.91
C LEU A 217 16.20 -7.27 -36.75
N GLU A 218 17.06 -6.38 -37.22
CA GLU A 218 18.48 -6.43 -36.91
C GLU A 218 18.75 -6.02 -35.46
N ALA A 219 19.91 -6.40 -34.92
CA ALA A 219 20.27 -6.08 -33.54
C ALA A 219 20.30 -4.56 -33.26
N GLN A 220 20.66 -3.73 -34.26
CA GLN A 220 20.61 -2.27 -34.13
C GLN A 220 19.17 -1.73 -34.11
N GLU A 221 18.31 -2.25 -34.98
CA GLU A 221 16.89 -1.89 -35.05
C GLU A 221 16.15 -2.29 -33.77
N MET A 222 16.45 -3.47 -33.21
CA MET A 222 15.91 -3.89 -31.92
C MET A 222 16.26 -2.88 -30.80
N ARG A 223 17.46 -2.30 -30.81
CA ARG A 223 17.84 -1.25 -29.85
C ARG A 223 17.09 0.06 -30.11
N LEU A 224 16.84 0.41 -31.37
CA LEU A 224 16.05 1.58 -31.74
C LEU A 224 14.58 1.41 -31.33
N LEU A 225 14.04 0.20 -31.45
CA LEU A 225 12.70 -0.17 -30.99
C LEU A 225 12.55 0.10 -29.48
N LEU A 226 13.48 -0.41 -28.68
CA LEU A 226 13.48 -0.25 -27.21
C LEU A 226 13.68 1.20 -26.77
N ARG A 227 14.31 2.03 -27.60
CA ARG A 227 14.54 3.46 -27.35
C ARG A 227 13.41 4.36 -27.88
N GLY A 228 12.38 3.77 -28.51
CA GLY A 228 11.27 4.51 -29.10
C GLY A 228 11.61 5.30 -30.37
N HIS A 229 12.67 4.90 -31.07
CA HIS A 229 13.06 5.47 -32.37
C HIS A 229 12.44 4.73 -33.57
N ILE A 230 11.66 3.68 -33.35
CA ILE A 230 10.84 3.07 -34.41
C ILE A 230 9.39 3.54 -34.22
N VAL A 231 8.80 4.02 -35.31
CA VAL A 231 7.43 4.51 -35.36
C VAL A 231 6.57 3.58 -36.19
N LEU A 232 5.41 3.25 -35.63
CA LEU A 232 4.36 2.53 -36.31
C LEU A 232 3.45 3.53 -37.02
N SER A 233 3.08 3.22 -38.26
CA SER A 233 1.98 3.92 -38.93
C SER A 233 1.03 2.95 -39.62
N VAL A 234 -0.26 3.30 -39.59
CA VAL A 234 -1.34 2.49 -40.16
C VAL A 234 -2.30 3.41 -40.91
N HIS A 235 -2.70 3.00 -42.11
CA HIS A 235 -3.74 3.66 -42.90
C HIS A 235 -4.54 2.61 -43.70
N ALA A 236 -5.76 2.96 -44.07
CA ALA A 236 -6.53 2.15 -45.00
C ALA A 236 -6.01 2.38 -46.43
N LYS A 237 -5.86 1.30 -47.22
CA LYS A 237 -5.37 1.38 -48.60
C LYS A 237 -6.24 2.28 -49.49
N ARG A 238 -7.54 2.38 -49.19
CA ARG A 238 -8.51 3.23 -49.90
C ARG A 238 -8.44 4.71 -49.51
N ALA A 239 -7.92 5.02 -48.33
CA ALA A 239 -7.86 6.36 -47.77
C ALA A 239 -6.45 6.65 -47.22
N PRO A 240 -5.44 6.79 -48.09
CA PRO A 240 -4.04 6.95 -47.69
C PRO A 240 -3.75 8.26 -46.93
N ASP A 241 -4.62 9.25 -47.09
CA ASP A 241 -4.50 10.58 -46.47
C ASP A 241 -4.87 10.58 -44.98
N VAL A 242 -5.51 9.53 -44.47
CA VAL A 242 -5.83 9.36 -43.05
C VAL A 242 -4.85 8.35 -42.46
N ARG A 243 -3.77 8.84 -41.86
CA ARG A 243 -2.71 8.01 -41.27
C ARG A 243 -2.66 8.15 -39.77
N LEU A 244 -2.79 7.01 -39.08
CA LEU A 244 -2.50 6.89 -37.66
C LEU A 244 -1.01 6.62 -37.48
N ARG A 245 -0.37 7.31 -36.54
CA ARG A 245 1.08 7.21 -36.28
C ARG A 245 1.38 7.28 -34.79
N GLY A 246 2.39 6.54 -34.33
CA GLY A 246 2.88 6.61 -32.96
C GLY A 246 4.20 5.86 -32.74
N PRO A 247 5.11 6.38 -31.90
CA PRO A 247 6.34 5.67 -31.54
C PRO A 247 6.03 4.47 -30.63
N PHE A 248 6.87 3.44 -30.72
CA PHE A 248 6.89 2.39 -29.70
C PHE A 248 7.49 2.93 -28.40
N GLY A 249 6.95 2.47 -27.27
CA GLY A 249 7.44 2.83 -25.96
C GLY A 249 7.17 1.72 -24.94
N PRO A 250 7.44 1.99 -23.65
CA PRO A 250 7.14 1.06 -22.58
C PRO A 250 5.69 0.59 -22.64
N ARG A 251 5.45 -0.65 -22.19
CA ARG A 251 4.10 -1.21 -22.02
C ARG A 251 3.18 -0.20 -21.32
N ILE A 252 1.95 -0.02 -21.80
CA ILE A 252 0.98 0.95 -21.23
C ILE A 252 0.61 0.64 -19.78
N ALA A 253 0.66 -0.64 -19.38
CA ALA A 253 0.39 -1.07 -18.01
C ALA A 253 1.28 -0.32 -17.00
N CYS A 254 0.71 -0.04 -15.83
CA CYS A 254 1.45 0.51 -14.70
C CYS A 254 2.22 -0.61 -14.00
N ASP A 255 3.34 -1.00 -14.60
CA ASP A 255 4.21 -2.03 -14.05
C ASP A 255 5.14 -1.44 -12.97
N LEU A 256 5.27 -2.18 -11.89
CA LEU A 256 6.24 -1.98 -10.82
C LEU A 256 6.90 -3.33 -10.57
N PHE A 257 8.20 -3.34 -10.30
CA PHE A 257 8.91 -4.55 -9.95
C PHE A 257 9.45 -4.36 -8.55
N ASP A 258 9.14 -5.28 -7.64
CA ASP A 258 9.70 -5.27 -6.30
C ASP A 258 10.36 -6.60 -5.96
N SER A 259 11.24 -6.55 -4.97
CA SER A 259 11.94 -7.70 -4.45
C SER A 259 12.24 -7.48 -2.98
N LEU A 260 11.97 -8.52 -2.21
CA LEU A 260 12.55 -8.70 -0.90
C LEU A 260 13.86 -9.47 -1.07
N VAL A 261 14.97 -8.89 -0.61
CA VAL A 261 16.31 -9.44 -0.80
C VAL A 261 16.73 -10.04 0.54
N THR A 262 16.88 -11.36 0.59
CA THR A 262 17.23 -12.07 1.83
C THR A 262 18.25 -13.18 1.56
N THR A 263 18.75 -13.80 2.61
CA THR A 263 19.68 -14.94 2.52
C THR A 263 19.06 -16.19 1.90
N GLY A 264 17.73 -16.30 1.85
CA GLY A 264 17.03 -17.50 1.37
C GLY A 264 17.35 -17.87 -0.07
N ASP A 265 17.54 -16.87 -0.94
CA ASP A 265 17.81 -17.07 -2.36
C ASP A 265 19.29 -16.84 -2.74
N ALA A 266 20.18 -16.70 -1.74
CA ALA A 266 21.60 -16.43 -1.96
C ALA A 266 22.29 -17.54 -2.75
N ILE A 267 23.28 -17.17 -3.57
CA ILE A 267 24.04 -18.12 -4.38
C ILE A 267 25.09 -18.81 -3.50
N PRO A 268 25.07 -20.15 -3.41
CA PRO A 268 26.11 -20.88 -2.69
C PRO A 268 27.47 -20.66 -3.35
N ALA A 269 28.53 -20.53 -2.56
CA ALA A 269 29.88 -20.52 -3.11
C ALA A 269 30.13 -21.84 -3.88
N GLU A 270 30.46 -21.76 -5.18
CA GLU A 270 30.89 -22.92 -5.98
C GLU A 270 32.10 -23.55 -5.28
N SER A 271 31.95 -24.73 -4.68
CA SER A 271 33.06 -25.34 -3.95
C SER A 271 33.58 -26.60 -4.64
N GLY A 272 34.89 -26.59 -4.90
CA GLY A 272 35.70 -27.79 -4.73
C GLY A 272 35.98 -28.09 -3.24
N ASP A 273 35.63 -27.17 -2.33
CA ASP A 273 35.83 -27.30 -0.88
C ASP A 273 34.51 -27.47 -0.13
N LEU A 274 34.24 -28.68 0.35
CA LEU A 274 33.03 -29.03 1.13
C LEU A 274 32.81 -28.16 2.39
N SER A 275 33.80 -27.39 2.84
CA SER A 275 33.73 -26.50 4.00
C SER A 275 32.92 -25.21 3.76
N ALA A 276 32.89 -24.64 2.55
CA ALA A 276 32.21 -23.37 2.26
C ALA A 276 30.68 -23.51 2.15
N VAL A 277 30.19 -24.63 1.60
CA VAL A 277 28.75 -24.95 1.53
C VAL A 277 28.21 -25.27 2.92
N GLN A 278 29.01 -25.95 3.75
CA GLN A 278 28.67 -26.18 5.15
C GLN A 278 28.62 -24.85 5.92
N GLN A 279 29.52 -23.90 5.65
CA GLN A 279 29.53 -22.58 6.30
C GLN A 279 28.28 -21.75 5.97
N GLN A 280 27.84 -21.62 4.71
CA GLN A 280 26.57 -20.89 4.41
C GLN A 280 25.32 -21.56 5.01
N GLN A 281 25.36 -22.86 5.30
CA GLN A 281 24.28 -23.58 5.99
C GLN A 281 24.48 -23.67 7.53
N SER A 282 25.67 -23.35 8.06
CA SER A 282 26.04 -23.48 9.47
C SER A 282 26.44 -22.18 10.15
N THR A 283 26.53 -21.05 9.43
CA THR A 283 26.79 -19.74 10.00
C THR A 283 25.54 -19.16 10.62
N ALA A 284 25.71 -18.48 11.75
CA ALA A 284 24.63 -17.86 12.49
C ALA A 284 23.73 -17.02 11.55
N PRO A 285 22.39 -17.08 11.72
CA PRO A 285 21.45 -16.33 10.91
C PRO A 285 21.83 -14.85 10.87
N SER A 286 21.92 -14.31 9.66
CA SER A 286 22.25 -12.90 9.43
C SER A 286 20.98 -12.06 9.56
N SER A 287 21.06 -10.92 10.23
CA SER A 287 20.03 -9.88 10.21
C SER A 287 19.97 -9.12 8.87
N SER A 288 20.73 -9.56 7.88
CA SER A 288 20.91 -8.88 6.60
C SER A 288 19.67 -9.04 5.76
N ALA A 289 19.07 -7.91 5.41
CA ALA A 289 17.87 -7.84 4.61
C ALA A 289 17.95 -6.61 3.70
N GLY A 290 17.33 -6.74 2.55
CA GLY A 290 17.24 -5.68 1.58
C GLY A 290 15.87 -5.61 0.96
N LEU A 291 15.58 -4.47 0.38
CA LEU A 291 14.37 -4.17 -0.36
C LEU A 291 14.78 -3.50 -1.65
N ALA A 292 14.25 -3.97 -2.77
CA ALA A 292 14.47 -3.34 -4.06
C ALA A 292 13.14 -3.11 -4.74
N TRP A 293 12.98 -1.96 -5.38
CA TRP A 293 11.86 -1.70 -6.26
C TRP A 293 12.28 -0.84 -7.45
N MET A 294 11.59 -1.01 -8.56
CA MET A 294 11.90 -0.32 -9.80
C MET A 294 10.69 -0.21 -10.72
N TYR A 295 10.73 0.76 -11.62
CA TYR A 295 9.71 0.97 -12.64
C TYR A 295 10.32 1.48 -13.96
N ILE A 296 9.60 1.33 -15.05
CA ILE A 296 10.05 1.76 -16.39
C ILE A 296 9.48 3.15 -16.68
N GLY A 297 10.36 4.13 -16.89
CA GLY A 297 10.03 5.51 -17.23
C GLY A 297 9.61 5.71 -18.69
N LYS A 298 9.19 6.93 -19.06
CA LYS A 298 8.71 7.30 -20.41
C LYS A 298 9.64 6.90 -21.55
N THR A 299 10.96 6.89 -21.31
CA THR A 299 12.00 6.63 -22.30
C THR A 299 12.39 5.14 -22.41
N GLY A 300 11.78 4.26 -21.60
CA GLY A 300 12.20 2.86 -21.49
C GLY A 300 13.34 2.61 -20.49
N ALA A 301 13.86 3.66 -19.83
CA ALA A 301 14.83 3.50 -18.76
C ALA A 301 14.18 2.89 -17.51
N ILE A 302 14.89 2.01 -16.81
CA ILE A 302 14.46 1.48 -15.50
C ILE A 302 14.99 2.41 -14.41
N HIS A 303 14.10 2.96 -13.61
CA HIS A 303 14.43 3.68 -12.38
C HIS A 303 14.38 2.69 -11.22
N TYR A 304 15.48 2.54 -10.48
CA TYR A 304 15.56 1.59 -9.38
C TYR A 304 15.97 2.26 -8.06
N ARG A 305 15.52 1.66 -6.97
CA ARG A 305 15.91 2.00 -5.60
C ARG A 305 16.11 0.72 -4.80
N ILE A 306 17.21 0.65 -4.07
CA ILE A 306 17.58 -0.50 -3.24
C ILE A 306 17.95 0.02 -1.85
N LYS A 307 17.28 -0.52 -0.83
CA LYS A 307 17.55 -0.29 0.58
C LYS A 307 18.19 -1.54 1.16
N LEU A 308 19.32 -1.39 1.83
CA LEU A 308 20.11 -2.47 2.43
C LEU A 308 20.31 -2.21 3.92
N ARG A 309 20.22 -3.26 4.75
CA ARG A 309 20.40 -3.15 6.19
C ARG A 309 20.94 -4.44 6.80
N GLY A 310 21.62 -4.32 7.96
CA GLY A 310 21.89 -5.45 8.86
C GLY A 310 23.06 -6.33 8.44
N PHE A 311 23.97 -5.80 7.62
CA PHE A 311 25.20 -6.46 7.20
C PHE A 311 26.28 -6.34 8.29
N LYS A 312 26.99 -7.43 8.57
CA LYS A 312 28.09 -7.45 9.56
C LYS A 312 29.44 -7.09 8.93
N SER A 313 29.62 -7.43 7.66
CA SER A 313 30.80 -7.11 6.87
C SER A 313 30.46 -6.09 5.79
N LYS A 314 31.49 -5.45 5.23
CA LYS A 314 31.32 -4.40 4.23
C LYS A 314 30.69 -4.97 2.95
N VAL A 315 29.69 -4.27 2.42
CA VAL A 315 29.13 -4.57 1.10
C VAL A 315 30.16 -4.27 0.02
N THR A 316 30.53 -5.30 -0.75
CA THR A 316 31.57 -5.22 -1.79
C THR A 316 31.00 -5.16 -3.19
N ARG A 317 29.80 -5.71 -3.42
CA ARG A 317 29.17 -5.71 -4.75
C ARG A 317 27.66 -5.76 -4.65
N VAL A 318 26.99 -4.95 -5.46
CA VAL A 318 25.53 -5.00 -5.67
C VAL A 318 25.24 -5.03 -7.15
N THR A 319 24.52 -6.05 -7.61
CA THR A 319 24.29 -6.31 -9.03
C THR A 319 22.83 -6.66 -9.30
N ILE A 320 22.34 -6.24 -10.46
CA ILE A 320 21.11 -6.76 -11.07
C ILE A 320 21.55 -7.81 -12.08
N GLU A 321 21.08 -9.04 -11.94
CA GLU A 321 21.55 -10.20 -12.70
C GLU A 321 20.42 -11.14 -13.11
N SER A 322 20.68 -11.97 -14.13
CA SER A 322 19.71 -12.99 -14.55
C SER A 322 19.66 -14.18 -13.59
N SER A 323 18.57 -14.94 -13.66
CA SER A 323 18.43 -16.29 -13.09
C SER A 323 19.56 -17.23 -13.57
N GLY A 324 20.67 -17.30 -12.83
CA GLY A 324 21.69 -18.34 -13.02
C GLY A 324 21.13 -19.67 -12.54
N SER A 325 21.14 -20.69 -13.39
CA SER A 325 20.57 -22.00 -13.05
C SER A 325 21.68 -22.99 -12.71
N SER A 326 21.76 -23.42 -11.45
CA SER A 326 22.66 -24.50 -11.00
C SER A 326 22.37 -25.83 -11.71
N LYS A 327 21.16 -26.04 -12.26
CA LYS A 327 20.81 -27.23 -13.05
C LYS A 327 21.41 -27.24 -14.46
N ALA A 328 21.83 -26.09 -14.98
CA ALA A 328 22.31 -25.93 -16.36
C ALA A 328 23.77 -25.46 -16.45
N ASN A 329 24.49 -25.40 -15.32
CA ASN A 329 25.87 -24.89 -15.23
C ASN A 329 26.05 -23.47 -15.82
N LYS A 330 24.98 -22.66 -15.82
CA LYS A 330 24.98 -21.29 -16.35
C LYS A 330 25.11 -20.29 -15.21
N LYS A 331 26.28 -19.66 -15.12
CA LYS A 331 26.53 -18.54 -14.21
C LYS A 331 25.53 -17.41 -14.48
N PRO A 332 25.02 -16.71 -13.43
CA PRO A 332 24.23 -15.50 -13.61
C PRO A 332 24.99 -14.50 -14.50
N ARG A 333 24.29 -13.88 -15.45
CA ARG A 333 24.85 -12.75 -16.21
C ARG A 333 24.45 -11.48 -15.48
N VAL A 334 25.44 -10.66 -15.16
CA VAL A 334 25.24 -9.30 -14.65
C VAL A 334 24.62 -8.45 -15.77
N VAL A 335 23.44 -7.90 -15.50
CA VAL A 335 22.74 -6.94 -16.35
C VAL A 335 23.25 -5.54 -16.06
N GLU A 336 23.37 -5.19 -14.77
CA GLU A 336 23.90 -3.91 -14.30
C GLU A 336 24.68 -4.12 -13.00
N ASP A 337 25.85 -3.50 -12.88
CA ASP A 337 26.60 -3.39 -11.61
C ASP A 337 26.33 -2.00 -11.03
N VAL A 338 25.74 -1.97 -9.83
CA VAL A 338 25.28 -0.73 -9.17
C VAL A 338 26.08 -0.42 -7.90
N THR A 339 27.23 -1.09 -7.73
CA THR A 339 28.06 -1.00 -6.54
C THR A 339 28.53 0.43 -6.24
N ASP A 340 28.92 1.18 -7.27
CA ASP A 340 29.45 2.55 -7.12
C ASP A 340 28.39 3.58 -6.68
N MET A 341 27.10 3.21 -6.74
CA MET A 341 25.99 4.07 -6.31
C MET A 341 25.59 3.85 -4.85
N LEU A 342 26.35 3.03 -4.11
CA LEU A 342 26.13 2.78 -2.69
C LEU A 342 26.45 4.02 -1.86
N SER A 343 25.40 4.65 -1.36
CA SER A 343 25.50 5.69 -0.33
C SER A 343 25.19 5.09 1.03
N VAL A 344 26.11 5.23 1.97
CA VAL A 344 25.90 4.85 3.37
C VAL A 344 25.32 6.06 4.09
N VAL A 345 24.11 5.92 4.63
CA VAL A 345 23.49 6.98 5.44
C VAL A 345 23.71 6.64 6.91
N ASP A 346 24.70 7.29 7.52
CA ASP A 346 24.88 7.27 8.98
C ASP A 346 23.82 8.18 9.62
N GLY A 347 22.65 7.64 9.97
CA GLY A 347 21.63 8.43 10.65
C GLY A 347 20.34 7.69 11.02
N LYS A 348 19.96 7.81 12.30
CA LYS A 348 18.65 7.52 12.94
C LYS A 348 18.13 6.08 13.03
N GLU A 349 18.52 5.12 12.18
CA GLU A 349 18.12 3.70 12.36
C GLU A 349 19.26 2.83 12.92
N PRO A 350 19.04 2.01 13.97
CA PRO A 350 20.10 1.16 14.52
C PRO A 350 20.54 0.10 13.50
N GLY A 351 21.83 0.12 13.11
CA GLY A 351 22.44 -0.87 12.22
C GLY A 351 22.82 -0.40 10.80
N GLY A 352 22.83 0.91 10.53
CA GLY A 352 23.34 1.51 9.28
C GLY A 352 22.51 1.16 8.04
N VAL A 353 21.75 2.11 7.50
CA VAL A 353 20.98 1.90 6.27
C VAL A 353 21.81 2.37 5.08
N SER A 354 21.99 1.49 4.10
CA SER A 354 22.60 1.87 2.82
C SER A 354 21.54 1.97 1.74
N TRP A 355 21.66 3.00 0.90
CA TRP A 355 20.74 3.30 -0.18
C TRP A 355 21.47 3.34 -1.52
N ILE A 356 20.84 2.76 -2.53
CA ILE A 356 21.30 2.76 -3.92
C ILE A 356 20.14 3.20 -4.79
N ASN A 357 20.30 4.33 -5.46
CA ASN A 357 19.29 4.90 -6.35
C ASN A 357 19.94 5.18 -7.70
N GLY A 358 19.29 4.81 -8.80
CA GLY A 358 19.86 5.00 -10.12
C GLY A 358 18.90 4.72 -11.27
N THR A 359 19.43 4.79 -12.49
CA THR A 359 18.68 4.51 -13.72
C THR A 359 19.48 3.65 -14.68
N VAL A 360 18.83 2.65 -15.27
CA VAL A 360 19.39 1.82 -16.34
C VAL A 360 18.79 2.25 -17.68
N VAL A 361 19.58 2.92 -18.52
CA VAL A 361 19.10 3.56 -19.77
C VAL A 361 19.21 2.63 -21.00
N ARG A 362 19.95 1.53 -20.91
CA ARG A 362 20.30 0.69 -22.08
C ARG A 362 20.05 -0.80 -21.87
N LEU A 363 18.79 -1.18 -21.69
CA LEU A 363 18.41 -2.60 -21.63
C LEU A 363 18.46 -3.24 -23.00
N ALA A 364 18.98 -4.47 -23.07
CA ALA A 364 18.79 -5.32 -24.24
C ALA A 364 17.38 -5.92 -24.24
N ALA A 365 16.89 -6.34 -25.42
CA ALA A 365 15.56 -6.96 -25.54
C ALA A 365 15.39 -8.16 -24.61
N LYS A 366 16.45 -8.96 -24.47
CA LYS A 366 16.48 -10.11 -23.56
C LYS A 366 16.38 -9.70 -22.09
N ASP A 367 16.96 -8.58 -21.68
CA ASP A 367 16.87 -8.11 -20.29
C ASP A 367 15.43 -7.68 -19.96
N LEU A 368 14.77 -7.01 -20.90
CA LEU A 368 13.37 -6.60 -20.75
C LEU A 368 12.43 -7.82 -20.68
N GLU A 369 12.65 -8.83 -21.51
CA GLU A 369 11.91 -10.10 -21.47
C GLU A 369 12.09 -10.79 -20.11
N LEU A 370 13.33 -10.95 -19.64
CA LEU A 370 13.63 -11.54 -18.33
C LEU A 370 13.02 -10.74 -17.17
N LEU A 371 13.01 -9.41 -17.24
CA LEU A 371 12.40 -8.56 -16.21
C LEU A 371 10.89 -8.83 -16.10
N TYR A 372 10.19 -8.88 -17.23
CA TYR A 372 8.74 -9.14 -17.27
C TYR A 372 8.39 -10.59 -16.92
N GLU A 373 9.28 -11.55 -17.15
CA GLU A 373 9.17 -12.94 -16.67
C GLU A 373 9.50 -13.08 -15.17
N GLY A 374 10.06 -12.03 -14.57
CA GLY A 374 10.54 -12.01 -13.19
C GLY A 374 11.87 -12.75 -13.00
N GLU A 375 12.58 -13.13 -14.05
CA GLU A 375 13.83 -13.89 -14.00
C GLU A 375 15.09 -13.01 -13.80
N LEU A 376 14.91 -11.76 -13.35
CA LEU A 376 15.99 -10.91 -12.87
C LEU A 376 16.02 -10.89 -11.33
N TYR A 377 17.23 -10.75 -10.79
CA TYR A 377 17.52 -10.81 -9.37
C TYR A 377 18.39 -9.62 -8.96
N VAL A 378 18.17 -9.12 -7.75
CA VAL A 378 19.13 -8.25 -7.06
C VAL A 378 20.01 -9.15 -6.20
N ASN A 379 21.32 -9.08 -6.38
CA ASN A 379 22.31 -9.83 -5.63
C ASN A 379 23.25 -8.87 -4.89
N VAL A 380 23.51 -9.17 -3.62
CA VAL A 380 24.41 -8.40 -2.74
C VAL A 380 25.47 -9.34 -2.20
N ALA A 381 26.74 -8.96 -2.38
CA ALA A 381 27.90 -9.66 -1.86
C ALA A 381 28.68 -8.77 -0.89
N THR A 382 29.37 -9.40 0.04
CA THR A 382 30.15 -8.75 1.09
C THR A 382 31.54 -9.36 1.20
N GLU A 383 32.39 -8.79 2.06
CA GLU A 383 33.73 -9.33 2.31
C GLU A 383 33.68 -10.76 2.88
N GLU A 384 32.68 -11.07 3.71
CA GLU A 384 32.49 -12.42 4.28
C GLU A 384 31.85 -13.37 3.27
N PHE A 385 30.93 -12.87 2.44
CA PHE A 385 30.22 -13.63 1.42
C PHE A 385 30.46 -13.03 0.02
N PRO A 386 31.61 -13.31 -0.61
CA PRO A 386 32.07 -12.62 -1.83
C PRO A 386 31.29 -12.97 -3.10
N VAL A 387 30.47 -14.03 -3.07
CA VAL A 387 29.61 -14.44 -4.18
C VAL A 387 28.21 -13.83 -4.02
N SER A 388 27.58 -14.10 -2.88
CA SER A 388 26.21 -13.69 -2.57
C SER A 388 25.96 -13.90 -1.07
N GLU A 389 25.61 -12.83 -0.34
CA GLU A 389 25.09 -12.89 1.02
C GLU A 389 23.56 -12.93 0.99
N ILE A 390 22.96 -11.97 0.28
CA ILE A 390 21.51 -11.90 0.09
C ILE A 390 21.18 -11.73 -1.39
N ARG A 391 20.06 -12.32 -1.80
CA ARG A 391 19.56 -12.26 -3.17
C ARG A 391 18.04 -12.23 -3.16
N GLY A 392 17.44 -11.62 -4.17
CA GLY A 392 15.99 -11.51 -4.27
C GLY A 392 15.51 -11.41 -5.71
N LYS A 393 14.41 -12.09 -6.02
CA LYS A 393 13.78 -12.12 -7.34
C LYS A 393 12.95 -10.85 -7.55
N LEU A 394 13.16 -10.14 -8.66
CA LEU A 394 12.33 -9.01 -9.06
C LEU A 394 11.02 -9.51 -9.64
N VAL A 395 9.92 -9.26 -8.93
CA VAL A 395 8.60 -9.75 -9.31
C VAL A 395 7.77 -8.60 -9.92
N PRO A 396 7.19 -8.78 -11.12
CA PRO A 396 6.29 -7.79 -11.69
C PRO A 396 4.98 -7.69 -10.90
N ARG A 397 4.55 -6.46 -10.65
CA ARG A 397 3.29 -6.09 -10.01
C ARG A 397 2.59 -4.99 -10.81
N LEU A 398 1.27 -4.98 -10.73
CA LEU A 398 0.47 -3.86 -11.20
C LEU A 398 0.41 -2.82 -10.09
N ALA A 399 0.94 -1.64 -10.37
CA ALA A 399 0.95 -0.54 -9.42
C ALA A 399 -0.48 -0.04 -9.19
N GLY A 400 -1.02 -0.35 -8.00
CA GLY A 400 -2.19 0.33 -7.44
C GLY A 400 -1.78 1.58 -6.66
N GLU A 401 -2.74 2.32 -6.12
CA GLU A 401 -2.49 3.58 -5.38
C GLU A 401 -1.48 3.42 -4.24
N SER A 402 -1.55 2.31 -3.49
CA SER A 402 -0.63 2.02 -2.38
C SER A 402 0.84 1.97 -2.79
N HIS A 403 1.10 1.59 -4.04
CA HIS A 403 2.45 1.50 -4.59
C HIS A 403 2.97 2.83 -5.12
N LEU A 404 2.04 3.75 -5.43
CA LEU A 404 2.33 5.00 -6.14
C LEU A 404 2.39 6.20 -5.20
N ALA A 405 1.88 6.06 -3.98
CA ALA A 405 1.80 7.14 -3.01
C ALA A 405 2.96 7.18 -2.01
N THR A 406 3.81 6.15 -1.97
CA THR A 406 5.00 6.15 -1.11
C THR A 406 6.19 6.68 -1.89
N GLU A 407 6.47 7.99 -1.74
CA GLU A 407 7.65 8.61 -2.35
C GLU A 407 8.95 7.85 -1.99
N ASN A 408 9.00 7.18 -0.84
CA ASN A 408 10.16 6.42 -0.36
C ASN A 408 10.01 4.90 -0.49
N GLY A 409 8.97 4.42 -1.19
CA GLY A 409 8.75 3.01 -1.48
C GLY A 409 8.22 2.18 -0.31
N PRO A 410 8.34 0.83 -0.39
CA PRO A 410 7.80 -0.08 0.60
C PRO A 410 8.54 0.01 1.94
N VAL A 411 7.86 -0.44 2.99
CA VAL A 411 8.43 -0.60 4.32
C VAL A 411 9.02 -2.00 4.44
N LEU A 412 10.28 -2.09 4.89
CA LEU A 412 10.94 -3.35 5.22
C LEU A 412 10.58 -3.72 6.67
N LEU A 413 9.95 -4.88 6.85
CA LEU A 413 9.61 -5.46 8.16
C LEU A 413 10.70 -6.47 8.54
N ASN A 414 11.44 -6.15 9.60
CA ASN A 414 12.58 -6.94 10.08
C ASN A 414 12.16 -7.88 11.21
N PRO A 415 12.80 -9.05 11.35
CA PRO A 415 12.53 -9.96 12.46
C PRO A 415 12.89 -9.33 13.83
N VAL A 416 12.05 -9.57 14.84
CA VAL A 416 12.18 -9.02 16.20
C VAL A 416 12.18 -10.13 17.26
N GLY A 417 12.92 -9.93 18.36
CA GLY A 417 13.00 -10.86 19.50
C GLY A 417 13.98 -12.03 19.28
N ASN A 418 13.80 -13.14 20.01
CA ASN A 418 14.63 -14.36 19.86
C ASN A 418 14.48 -15.05 18.47
N ALA A 419 13.63 -14.49 17.60
CA ALA A 419 13.48 -14.84 16.19
C ALA A 419 14.44 -14.06 15.26
N THR A 420 15.44 -13.35 15.81
CA THR A 420 16.61 -12.78 15.08
C THR A 420 17.33 -13.81 14.21
N ALA A 421 16.98 -15.08 14.38
CA ALA A 421 17.50 -16.24 13.70
C ALA A 421 16.72 -16.70 12.44
N THR A 422 16.05 -15.80 11.72
CA THR A 422 15.26 -16.19 10.53
C THR A 422 15.84 -15.56 9.27
N ASN A 423 16.12 -16.37 8.25
CA ASN A 423 16.51 -15.94 6.88
C ASN A 423 15.33 -15.29 6.13
N ARG A 424 14.49 -14.55 6.86
CA ARG A 424 13.17 -14.11 6.45
C ARG A 424 13.00 -12.64 6.75
N ALA A 425 12.24 -12.00 5.90
CA ALA A 425 11.77 -10.64 6.07
C ALA A 425 10.34 -10.56 5.53
N ALA A 426 9.72 -9.39 5.71
CA ALA A 426 8.52 -9.00 5.00
C ALA A 426 8.66 -7.59 4.40
N LEU A 427 7.87 -7.29 3.38
CA LEU A 427 7.75 -5.98 2.75
C LEU A 427 6.30 -5.53 2.85
N GLY A 428 6.05 -4.23 3.06
CA GLY A 428 4.71 -3.67 3.14
C GLY A 428 4.59 -2.36 2.36
N TRP A 429 3.72 -2.32 1.37
CA TRP A 429 3.23 -1.09 0.74
C TRP A 429 2.05 -0.54 1.54
N VAL A 430 2.00 0.76 1.77
CA VAL A 430 0.96 1.41 2.58
C VAL A 430 0.55 2.77 1.99
N HIS A 431 -0.71 3.17 2.17
CA HIS A 431 -1.22 4.47 1.72
C HIS A 431 -2.51 4.85 2.44
N VAL A 432 -2.76 6.15 2.63
CA VAL A 432 -4.04 6.68 3.13
C VAL A 432 -4.73 7.48 2.02
N ASP A 433 -5.94 7.07 1.64
CA ASP A 433 -6.73 7.77 0.63
C ASP A 433 -7.45 9.02 1.18
N LYS A 434 -8.15 9.74 0.30
CA LYS A 434 -8.85 10.99 0.66
C LYS A 434 -10.10 10.73 1.52
N GLU A 435 -10.66 9.53 1.42
CA GLU A 435 -11.73 8.99 2.27
C GLU A 435 -11.19 8.48 3.63
N CYS A 436 -9.90 8.67 3.90
CA CYS A 436 -9.20 8.31 5.13
C CYS A 436 -9.12 6.79 5.40
N ASN A 437 -9.22 5.98 4.35
CA ASN A 437 -8.96 4.55 4.44
C ASN A 437 -7.46 4.27 4.34
N PHE A 438 -6.98 3.38 5.21
CA PHE A 438 -5.61 2.88 5.17
C PHE A 438 -5.55 1.61 4.32
N HIS A 439 -4.84 1.69 3.20
CA HIS A 439 -4.60 0.59 2.27
C HIS A 439 -3.22 -0.01 2.51
N TYR A 440 -3.12 -1.34 2.45
CA TYR A 440 -1.86 -2.05 2.58
C TYR A 440 -1.76 -3.25 1.63
N ASP A 441 -0.54 -3.52 1.16
CA ASP A 441 -0.13 -4.76 0.49
C ASP A 441 1.15 -5.28 1.15
N VAL A 442 1.05 -6.36 1.91
CA VAL A 442 2.15 -6.93 2.70
C VAL A 442 2.50 -8.30 2.13
N ALA A 443 3.78 -8.51 1.82
CA ALA A 443 4.31 -9.79 1.38
C ALA A 443 5.43 -10.28 2.31
N VAL A 444 5.44 -11.58 2.59
CA VAL A 444 6.43 -12.24 3.46
C VAL A 444 7.26 -13.20 2.60
N THR A 445 8.56 -13.27 2.88
CA THR A 445 9.41 -14.32 2.27
C THR A 445 8.85 -15.72 2.57
N SER A 446 8.60 -16.50 1.51
CA SER A 446 8.35 -17.93 1.64
C SER A 446 9.67 -18.63 1.96
N SER A 447 9.71 -19.45 3.02
CA SER A 447 10.86 -20.31 3.31
C SER A 447 11.18 -21.19 2.09
N LEU A 448 12.25 -20.88 1.37
CA LEU A 448 12.76 -21.65 0.24
C LEU A 448 14.20 -22.08 0.54
N ALA A 449 14.33 -23.08 1.41
CA ALA A 449 15.54 -23.89 1.45
C ALA A 449 15.35 -25.11 0.54
N SER A 450 16.09 -25.10 -0.57
CA SER A 450 16.49 -26.22 -1.42
C SER A 450 15.50 -26.75 -2.47
N GLY A 451 16.07 -26.98 -3.65
CA GLY A 451 15.42 -27.63 -4.78
C GLY A 451 14.94 -29.04 -4.43
N GLY A 452 13.66 -29.25 -4.66
CA GLY A 452 12.97 -30.52 -4.51
C GLY A 452 11.49 -30.23 -4.63
N ASP A 453 10.81 -30.95 -5.51
CA ASP A 453 9.36 -30.90 -5.62
C ASP A 453 8.78 -31.27 -4.23
N ARG A 454 8.07 -30.33 -3.58
CA ARG A 454 7.48 -30.33 -2.21
C ARG A 454 8.38 -29.77 -1.08
N PRO A 455 8.26 -28.44 -0.80
CA PRO A 455 7.78 -27.98 0.51
C PRO A 455 6.95 -26.67 0.47
N ARG A 456 6.13 -26.47 -0.58
CA ARG A 456 5.24 -25.29 -0.72
C ARG A 456 4.05 -25.27 0.25
N ASP A 457 3.78 -26.37 0.97
CA ASP A 457 2.55 -26.57 1.75
C ASP A 457 2.64 -26.14 3.24
N GLN A 458 3.82 -25.87 3.80
CA GLN A 458 3.94 -25.58 5.24
C GLN A 458 3.63 -24.13 5.63
N LEU A 459 3.94 -23.13 4.78
CA LEU A 459 3.58 -21.73 5.04
C LEU A 459 2.17 -21.36 4.53
N ALA A 460 1.66 -22.11 3.54
CA ALA A 460 0.31 -21.94 3.02
C ALA A 460 -0.79 -22.16 4.08
N ASN A 461 -0.45 -22.86 5.18
CA ASN A 461 -1.37 -23.20 6.27
C ASN A 461 -1.02 -22.54 7.62
N SER A 462 0.01 -21.69 7.68
CA SER A 462 0.37 -20.99 8.92
C SER A 462 -0.42 -19.68 9.01
N LEU A 463 -1.23 -19.55 10.07
CA LEU A 463 -1.96 -18.32 10.34
C LEU A 463 -0.96 -17.20 10.68
N THR A 464 -1.10 -16.08 10.00
CA THR A 464 -0.30 -14.87 10.18
C THR A 464 -1.23 -13.73 10.56
N VAL A 465 -0.86 -12.99 11.61
CA VAL A 465 -1.61 -11.86 12.13
C VAL A 465 -0.88 -10.58 11.76
N LEU A 466 -1.54 -9.67 11.05
CA LEU A 466 -1.04 -8.34 10.73
C LEU A 466 -1.72 -7.30 11.62
N GLU A 467 -0.90 -6.53 12.34
CA GLU A 467 -1.33 -5.48 13.25
C GLU A 467 -0.70 -4.14 12.85
N LEU A 468 -1.46 -3.07 12.99
CA LEU A 468 -0.96 -1.70 13.02
C LEU A 468 -0.74 -1.32 14.48
N VAL A 469 0.45 -0.81 14.78
CA VAL A 469 0.80 -0.37 16.14
C VAL A 469 1.18 1.11 16.09
N ASP A 470 0.45 1.95 16.82
CA ASP A 470 0.81 3.36 17.00
C ASP A 470 1.16 3.65 18.47
N ILE A 471 2.26 4.38 18.66
CA ILE A 471 2.81 4.64 19.99
C ILE A 471 2.42 6.07 20.43
N PRO A 472 1.72 6.22 21.57
CA PRO A 472 1.64 7.49 22.29
C PRO A 472 3.04 7.87 22.78
N ARG A 473 3.55 9.06 22.44
CA ARG A 473 4.97 9.40 22.61
C ARG A 473 5.14 10.29 23.84
N LEU A 474 5.78 9.76 24.88
CA LEU A 474 6.58 10.53 25.84
C LEU A 474 8.06 10.42 25.44
N SER A 475 8.73 11.58 25.35
CA SER A 475 10.20 11.79 25.34
C SER A 475 11.06 11.10 24.24
N ILE A 476 11.55 11.88 23.26
CA ILE A 476 12.91 11.68 22.70
C ILE A 476 13.85 12.60 23.47
N GLU A 477 14.90 12.02 24.04
CA GLU A 477 16.05 12.75 24.57
C GLU A 477 16.64 13.67 23.49
N HIS A 478 16.73 14.96 23.79
CA HIS A 478 17.59 15.86 23.05
C HIS A 478 19.02 15.66 23.57
N GLY A 479 19.85 14.94 22.80
CA GLY A 479 21.29 14.95 22.99
C GLY A 479 21.83 16.36 22.81
N HIS A 480 22.11 17.05 23.91
CA HIS A 480 22.95 18.23 23.92
C HIS A 480 24.38 17.82 24.30
N ASN A 481 25.32 18.16 23.42
CA ASN A 481 26.75 17.91 23.56
C ASN A 481 27.30 18.43 24.90
N GLY A 482 27.88 17.52 25.69
CA GLY A 482 28.79 17.81 26.79
C GLY A 482 29.72 16.61 26.97
N GLY A 483 31.01 16.79 26.73
CA GLY A 483 31.95 15.71 26.46
C GLY A 483 32.45 14.89 27.66
N GLY A 484 33.13 13.79 27.33
CA GLY A 484 34.18 13.20 28.16
C GLY A 484 33.91 11.79 28.70
N THR A 485 34.70 10.84 28.20
CA THR A 485 35.12 9.55 28.82
C THR A 485 34.16 8.34 28.76
N SER A 486 34.59 7.30 28.01
CA SER A 486 34.20 5.89 28.19
C SER A 486 34.99 5.25 29.36
N PRO A 487 34.81 3.96 29.74
CA PRO A 487 33.82 2.92 29.33
C PRO A 487 33.17 2.15 30.51
N GLY A 488 32.09 1.38 30.27
CA GLY A 488 31.55 0.46 31.29
C GLY A 488 30.37 -0.42 30.85
N SER A 489 30.59 -1.73 30.87
CA SER A 489 29.73 -2.87 30.57
C SER A 489 28.31 -2.91 31.16
N GLY A 490 27.38 -3.50 30.39
CA GLY A 490 26.45 -4.54 30.86
C GLY A 490 25.23 -4.11 31.69
N GLY A 491 24.03 -4.23 31.10
CA GLY A 491 22.76 -4.18 31.83
C GLY A 491 21.75 -5.17 31.23
N ASN A 492 21.65 -6.35 31.85
CA ASN A 492 20.58 -7.32 31.62
C ASN A 492 19.26 -6.76 32.18
N ILE A 493 18.16 -6.89 31.43
CA ILE A 493 16.80 -6.73 31.95
C ILE A 493 16.47 -8.03 32.70
N MET A 494 16.47 -7.98 34.04
CA MET A 494 15.94 -9.06 34.88
C MET A 494 14.42 -8.97 34.94
N LEU A 495 13.75 -10.06 34.51
CA LEU A 495 12.42 -10.43 34.97
C LEU A 495 12.59 -11.05 36.36
N MET A 496 11.81 -10.62 37.34
CA MET A 496 11.81 -11.23 38.68
C MET A 496 10.44 -11.81 39.03
N ASP A 497 10.47 -13.11 39.32
CA ASP A 497 9.44 -13.91 39.98
C ASP A 497 9.21 -13.47 41.44
N GLY A 498 8.03 -13.78 41.97
CA GLY A 498 7.60 -13.39 43.32
C GLY A 498 8.14 -14.28 44.46
N SER A 499 8.39 -13.65 45.61
CA SER A 499 8.32 -14.25 46.94
C SER A 499 8.35 -13.17 48.04
N GLU A 500 7.45 -13.25 49.02
CA GLU A 500 7.36 -12.39 50.21
C GLU A 500 8.50 -12.63 51.22
N SER A 501 8.98 -11.57 51.92
CA SER A 501 8.92 -11.43 53.40
C SER A 501 9.81 -10.30 53.98
N SER A 502 9.15 -9.46 54.79
CA SER A 502 9.57 -8.69 56.00
C SER A 502 10.86 -7.82 56.11
N SER A 503 10.61 -6.53 56.45
CA SER A 503 11.37 -5.57 57.30
C SER A 503 12.76 -5.09 56.81
N SER A 504 13.15 -3.82 56.79
CA SER A 504 12.90 -2.71 57.74
C SER A 504 13.25 -1.33 57.14
N SER A 505 12.47 -0.32 57.56
CA SER A 505 12.74 1.13 57.70
C SER A 505 13.77 1.85 56.80
N GLY A 506 13.27 2.75 55.95
CA GLY A 506 14.07 3.84 55.36
C GLY A 506 13.35 4.66 54.29
N ASN A 507 12.73 5.78 54.72
CA ASN A 507 12.29 6.97 53.94
C ASN A 507 11.25 6.80 52.79
N PRO A 508 10.01 7.34 52.91
CA PRO A 508 9.00 7.27 51.87
C PRO A 508 9.00 8.55 51.02
N ASN A 509 9.78 8.59 49.94
CA ASN A 509 9.55 9.47 48.78
C ASN A 509 10.59 9.23 47.68
N SER A 510 10.41 8.15 46.92
CA SER A 510 10.81 8.00 45.51
C SER A 510 10.50 6.58 45.09
N ASN A 511 9.24 6.33 44.71
CA ASN A 511 8.88 5.10 44.01
C ASN A 511 7.69 5.41 43.09
N TYR A 512 7.92 6.28 42.12
CA TYR A 512 7.17 6.19 40.86
C TYR A 512 7.97 5.26 39.98
N GLY A 513 7.62 3.96 40.01
CA GLY A 513 7.95 3.08 38.92
C GLY A 513 7.32 3.65 37.65
N GLU A 514 8.09 3.67 36.56
CA GLU A 514 7.59 4.04 35.24
C GLU A 514 6.31 3.25 34.93
N ILE A 515 5.20 3.94 34.70
CA ILE A 515 3.97 3.31 34.21
C ILE A 515 4.21 3.00 32.72
N PRO A 516 4.18 1.73 32.27
CA PRO A 516 4.36 1.41 30.86
C PRO A 516 3.19 1.98 30.05
N PHE A 517 3.46 2.92 29.14
CA PHE A 517 2.45 3.39 28.18
C PHE A 517 2.16 2.27 27.18
N MET A 518 0.92 1.77 27.19
CA MET A 518 0.54 0.70 26.27
C MET A 518 0.36 1.26 24.85
N PRO A 519 0.98 0.66 23.83
CA PRO A 519 0.77 1.05 22.45
C PRO A 519 -0.67 0.75 22.02
N ASN A 520 -1.22 1.56 21.10
CA ASN A 520 -2.49 1.23 20.47
C ASN A 520 -2.22 0.19 19.39
N ILE A 521 -2.85 -0.98 19.54
CA ILE A 521 -2.71 -2.09 18.60
C ILE A 521 -4.06 -2.28 17.91
N ARG A 522 -4.04 -2.24 16.58
CA ARG A 522 -5.20 -2.51 15.73
C ARG A 522 -4.93 -3.74 14.88
N LEU A 523 -5.74 -4.77 15.04
CA LEU A 523 -5.74 -5.91 14.12
C LEU A 523 -6.19 -5.44 12.73
N LEU A 524 -5.36 -5.67 11.71
CA LEU A 524 -5.68 -5.36 10.33
C LEU A 524 -6.29 -6.57 9.62
N GLU A 525 -5.60 -7.71 9.64
CA GLU A 525 -6.06 -8.95 9.01
C GLU A 525 -5.37 -10.18 9.59
N GLU A 526 -6.10 -11.29 9.63
CA GLU A 526 -5.56 -12.62 9.82
C GLU A 526 -5.59 -13.35 8.47
N PHE A 527 -4.43 -13.83 8.02
CA PHE A 527 -4.32 -14.47 6.71
C PHE A 527 -3.42 -15.69 6.74
N SER A 528 -3.64 -16.59 5.77
CA SER A 528 -2.76 -17.71 5.49
C SER A 528 -2.12 -17.50 4.11
N GLY A 529 -0.85 -17.89 3.97
CA GLY A 529 -0.08 -17.66 2.75
C GLY A 529 1.00 -16.58 2.90
N TYR A 530 1.48 -16.08 1.77
CA TYR A 530 2.70 -15.25 1.70
C TYR A 530 2.43 -13.79 1.34
N GLN A 531 1.17 -13.40 1.13
CA GLN A 531 0.81 -12.03 0.78
C GLN A 531 -0.63 -11.73 1.19
N VAL A 532 -0.88 -10.50 1.65
CA VAL A 532 -2.20 -9.96 1.96
C VAL A 532 -2.33 -8.53 1.41
N GLU A 533 -3.46 -8.23 0.76
CA GLU A 533 -3.75 -6.91 0.19
C GLU A 533 -5.19 -6.51 0.53
N ASN A 534 -5.36 -5.41 1.26
CA ASN A 534 -6.65 -4.95 1.73
C ASN A 534 -6.64 -3.47 2.17
N SER A 535 -7.78 -3.01 2.68
CA SER A 535 -7.94 -1.68 3.26
C SER A 535 -8.78 -1.72 4.54
N VAL A 536 -8.49 -0.78 5.43
CA VAL A 536 -9.22 -0.57 6.69
C VAL A 536 -9.73 0.86 6.72
N ALA A 537 -11.03 1.00 6.93
CA ALA A 537 -11.70 2.28 7.16
C ALA A 537 -11.72 2.61 8.66
N ASP A 538 -12.17 3.82 9.00
CA ASP A 538 -12.47 4.25 10.36
C ASP A 538 -11.27 4.21 11.33
N LEU A 539 -10.06 4.42 10.82
CA LEU A 539 -8.92 4.71 11.69
C LEU A 539 -9.11 6.06 12.35
N ASN A 540 -8.80 6.13 13.65
CA ASN A 540 -8.92 7.38 14.36
C ASN A 540 -7.90 8.41 13.80
N LYS A 541 -8.29 9.69 13.77
CA LYS A 541 -7.47 10.76 13.20
C LYS A 541 -6.10 10.92 13.89
N LEU A 542 -6.00 10.51 15.16
CA LEU A 542 -4.75 10.58 15.93
C LEU A 542 -3.76 9.48 15.51
N SER A 543 -4.24 8.27 15.19
CA SER A 543 -3.44 7.17 14.63
C SER A 543 -2.95 7.55 13.23
N LEU A 544 -3.80 8.19 12.42
CA LEU A 544 -3.38 8.74 11.12
C LEU A 544 -2.30 9.83 11.29
N ALA A 545 -2.47 10.76 12.24
CA ALA A 545 -1.45 11.76 12.55
C ALA A 545 -0.12 11.13 13.06
N ARG A 546 -0.20 10.03 13.81
CA ARG A 546 0.98 9.26 14.27
C ARG A 546 1.67 8.52 13.12
N MET A 547 0.92 8.08 12.10
CA MET A 547 1.51 7.55 10.87
C MET A 547 2.26 8.63 10.10
N GLU A 548 1.63 9.80 9.88
CA GLU A 548 2.26 10.97 9.23
C GLU A 548 3.56 11.37 9.95
N ALA A 549 3.55 11.33 11.29
CA ALA A 549 4.71 11.66 12.10
C ALA A 549 5.77 10.54 12.19
N GLY A 550 5.54 9.38 11.58
CA GLY A 550 6.51 8.27 11.58
C GLY A 550 6.62 7.50 12.90
N VAL A 551 5.63 7.60 13.80
CA VAL A 551 5.60 6.93 15.11
C VAL A 551 4.61 5.75 15.17
N ALA A 552 4.26 5.22 14.00
CA ALA A 552 3.51 3.98 13.84
C ALA A 552 4.37 2.93 13.12
N TYR A 553 4.08 1.65 13.34
CA TYR A 553 4.74 0.54 12.66
C TYR A 553 3.76 -0.60 12.38
N LEU A 554 4.06 -1.40 11.36
CA LEU A 554 3.37 -2.67 11.11
C LEU A 554 4.06 -3.78 11.90
N LYS A 555 3.26 -4.62 12.53
CA LYS A 555 3.71 -5.81 13.24
C LYS A 555 3.07 -7.04 12.61
N LEU A 556 3.89 -8.00 12.23
CA LEU A 556 3.45 -9.27 11.67
C LEU A 556 3.86 -10.39 12.64
N THR A 557 2.89 -11.20 13.05
CA THR A 557 3.09 -12.30 14.00
C THR A 557 2.65 -13.61 13.37
N GLU A 558 3.57 -14.54 13.17
CA GLU A 558 3.25 -15.88 12.71
C GLU A 558 2.81 -16.77 13.88
N ALA A 559 1.86 -17.67 13.62
CA ALA A 559 1.49 -18.69 14.58
C ALA A 559 2.69 -19.64 14.88
N PRO A 560 2.84 -20.11 16.13
CA PRO A 560 3.89 -21.05 16.48
C PRO A 560 3.69 -22.40 15.75
N VAL A 561 4.81 -23.02 15.35
CA VAL A 561 4.78 -24.32 14.66
C VAL A 561 4.41 -25.43 15.64
N ILE A 562 3.20 -25.98 15.48
CA ILE A 562 2.63 -27.04 16.32
C ILE A 562 3.61 -28.22 16.44
N GLY A 563 3.94 -28.59 17.68
CA GLY A 563 4.79 -29.75 17.99
C GLY A 563 6.30 -29.49 18.10
N THR A 564 6.79 -28.27 17.81
CA THR A 564 8.22 -27.94 17.88
C THR A 564 8.65 -27.14 19.11
N GLY A 565 7.68 -26.57 19.85
CA GLY A 565 7.95 -25.69 20.98
C GLY A 565 8.62 -24.35 20.61
N LYS A 566 8.84 -24.06 19.32
CA LYS A 566 9.44 -22.80 18.87
C LYS A 566 8.37 -21.70 18.76
N PRO A 567 8.61 -20.50 19.32
CA PRO A 567 7.71 -19.37 19.12
C PRO A 567 7.65 -18.97 17.64
N GLY A 568 6.50 -18.48 17.17
CA GLY A 568 6.35 -17.98 15.81
C GLY A 568 7.21 -16.75 15.56
N ALA A 569 7.62 -16.53 14.31
CA ALA A 569 8.43 -15.38 13.94
C ALA A 569 7.60 -14.10 14.05
N GLN A 570 8.24 -13.02 14.51
CA GLN A 570 7.65 -11.69 14.57
C GLN A 570 8.47 -10.74 13.72
N PHE A 571 7.80 -9.90 12.92
CA PHE A 571 8.43 -8.89 12.10
C PHE A 571 7.85 -7.52 12.40
N GLN A 572 8.67 -6.48 12.38
CA GLN A 572 8.24 -5.09 12.59
C GLN A 572 8.88 -4.13 11.59
N GLY A 573 8.11 -3.17 11.10
CA GLY A 573 8.57 -2.14 10.15
C GLY A 573 7.91 -0.80 10.41
N TRP A 574 8.73 0.23 10.68
CA TRP A 574 8.27 1.58 10.97
C TRP A 574 7.74 2.30 9.73
N LEU A 575 6.61 2.98 9.88
CA LEU A 575 5.92 3.74 8.85
C LEU A 575 6.48 5.16 8.76
N THR A 576 7.73 5.32 8.35
CA THR A 576 8.42 6.62 8.42
C THR A 576 8.06 7.61 7.30
N ASN A 577 7.39 7.15 6.24
CA ASN A 577 7.14 7.93 5.02
C ASN A 577 5.72 7.71 4.48
N VAL A 578 4.74 7.78 5.37
CA VAL A 578 3.32 7.71 4.99
C VAL A 578 2.78 9.13 4.90
N HIS A 579 2.25 9.49 3.73
CA HIS A 579 1.54 10.75 3.57
C HIS A 579 0.05 10.56 3.83
N VAL A 580 -0.51 11.40 4.69
CA VAL A 580 -1.90 11.43 5.12
C VAL A 580 -2.54 12.73 4.65
N PRO A 581 -3.63 12.68 3.87
CA PRO A 581 -4.34 13.89 3.44
C PRO A 581 -4.75 14.77 4.63
N GLY A 582 -4.58 16.09 4.49
CA GLY A 582 -4.90 17.04 5.57
C GLY A 582 -6.35 16.98 6.08
N SER A 583 -7.30 16.55 5.25
CA SER A 583 -8.70 16.28 5.63
C SER A 583 -8.85 15.16 6.67
N CYS A 584 -7.93 14.21 6.64
CA CYS A 584 -7.86 13.06 7.55
C CYS A 584 -7.14 13.37 8.86
N LEU A 585 -6.38 14.47 8.90
CA LEU A 585 -5.68 14.91 10.10
C LEU A 585 -6.62 15.68 11.06
N PRO A 586 -6.28 15.75 12.35
CA PRO A 586 -6.99 16.60 13.32
C PRO A 586 -6.95 18.09 12.94
N ILE A 587 -7.98 18.83 13.35
CA ILE A 587 -8.09 20.29 13.14
C ILE A 587 -6.90 20.96 13.85
N GLY A 588 -6.10 21.75 13.12
CA GLY A 588 -4.88 22.41 13.61
C GLY A 588 -3.59 21.99 12.90
N MET A 589 -3.57 20.82 12.23
CA MET A 589 -2.46 20.41 11.35
C MET A 589 -2.66 20.80 9.89
N GLY A 590 -3.91 21.02 9.45
CA GLY A 590 -4.29 21.11 8.04
C GLY A 590 -4.60 22.50 7.48
N SER A 591 -4.24 23.60 8.15
CA SER A 591 -4.52 24.96 7.64
C SER A 591 -3.27 25.60 7.01
N PRO A 592 -3.29 25.98 5.72
CA PRO A 592 -2.21 26.73 5.10
C PRO A 592 -2.37 28.21 5.44
N SER A 593 -1.82 28.63 6.57
CA SER A 593 -1.64 30.06 6.88
C SER A 593 -0.33 30.27 7.64
N GLY A 594 0.72 30.66 6.90
CA GLY A 594 2.00 31.10 7.44
C GLY A 594 3.08 30.04 7.26
N GLY A 595 3.99 30.30 6.32
CA GLY A 595 5.18 29.47 6.14
C GLY A 595 6.10 29.59 7.34
N ASP A 596 6.54 28.44 7.84
CA ASP A 596 7.88 28.20 8.35
C ASP A 596 8.07 26.67 8.41
N GLY A 597 9.16 26.18 7.80
CA GLY A 597 9.46 24.76 7.68
C GLY A 597 9.83 24.13 9.01
N LEU A 598 8.83 23.68 9.77
CA LEU A 598 9.01 22.99 11.04
C LEU A 598 8.87 21.47 10.85
N SER A 599 9.78 20.71 11.45
CA SER A 599 9.81 19.24 11.45
C SER A 599 8.53 18.64 12.07
N GLY A 600 8.02 17.54 11.50
CA GLY A 600 6.70 16.93 11.81
C GLY A 600 6.35 16.67 13.28
N GLU A 601 7.32 16.56 14.20
CA GLU A 601 7.07 16.45 15.65
C GLU A 601 6.49 17.73 16.28
N GLN A 602 6.75 18.91 15.72
CA GLN A 602 6.20 20.19 16.22
C GLN A 602 4.76 20.42 15.75
N SER A 603 4.34 19.79 14.65
CA SER A 603 2.98 19.91 14.10
C SER A 603 1.94 19.17 14.96
N LEU A 604 2.37 18.15 15.73
CA LEU A 604 1.51 17.44 16.68
C LEU A 604 1.26 18.24 17.97
N LEU A 605 2.19 19.10 18.40
CA LEU A 605 2.07 19.91 19.63
C LEU A 605 0.85 20.84 19.65
N GLY A 606 0.35 21.25 18.48
CA GLY A 606 -0.85 22.09 18.33
C GLY A 606 -2.17 21.31 18.30
N VAL A 607 -2.15 19.97 18.32
CA VAL A 607 -3.36 19.15 18.26
C VAL A 607 -3.99 19.03 19.65
N GLN A 608 -5.24 19.46 19.79
CA GLN A 608 -5.99 19.36 21.05
C GLN A 608 -6.19 17.87 21.42
N GLY A 609 -5.46 17.39 22.43
CA GLY A 609 -5.32 15.96 22.74
C GLY A 609 -3.88 15.42 22.72
N TYR A 610 -2.94 16.13 22.11
CA TYR A 610 -1.52 15.71 22.05
C TYR A 610 -0.68 16.24 23.23
N VAL A 611 -1.04 17.38 23.81
CA VAL A 611 -0.36 17.99 24.98
C VAL A 611 -0.45 17.12 26.25
N PHE A 612 -1.33 16.11 26.28
CA PHE A 612 -1.44 15.16 27.40
C PHE A 612 -0.24 14.21 27.54
N ASP A 613 0.69 14.19 26.59
CA ASP A 613 1.92 13.38 26.61
C ASP A 613 3.19 14.19 26.97
N ARG A 614 3.09 15.45 27.44
CA ARG A 614 4.28 16.31 27.66
C ARG A 614 4.41 17.00 29.02
N ALA A 615 3.54 16.74 29.99
CA ALA A 615 3.58 17.43 31.27
C ALA A 615 4.03 16.53 32.42
N GLN A 616 5.31 16.18 32.44
CA GLN A 616 5.96 15.77 33.69
C GLN A 616 7.48 16.06 33.66
N ASP A 617 7.83 17.30 33.38
CA ASP A 617 9.11 17.86 33.84
C ASP A 617 8.99 19.37 33.83
N ASP A 618 8.55 19.93 34.95
CA ASP A 618 9.14 21.11 35.58
C ASP A 618 8.24 21.58 36.72
N ASN A 619 8.86 21.78 37.88
CA ASN A 619 8.25 22.26 39.10
C ASN A 619 7.75 23.71 38.97
N ASN A 620 6.58 23.93 38.36
CA ASN A 620 5.79 25.14 38.63
C ASN A 620 4.31 24.97 38.26
N GLU A 621 3.46 25.22 39.25
CA GLU A 621 2.01 25.48 39.19
C GLU A 621 1.19 24.73 38.13
N ILE A 622 0.49 23.67 38.57
CA ILE A 622 -0.61 23.04 37.84
C ILE A 622 -1.66 24.13 37.52
N PRO A 623 -1.89 24.52 36.25
CA PRO A 623 -3.06 25.32 35.95
C PRO A 623 -4.27 24.40 36.06
N MET A 624 -5.20 24.78 36.92
CA MET A 624 -6.46 24.11 37.27
C MET A 624 -7.45 24.05 36.09
N ALA A 625 -6.99 23.63 34.91
CA ALA A 625 -7.73 23.46 33.67
C ALA A 625 -7.67 22.00 33.12
N THR A 626 -6.92 21.10 33.75
CA THR A 626 -6.50 19.79 33.20
C THR A 626 -7.28 18.57 33.70
N SER A 627 -8.44 18.76 34.33
CA SER A 627 -9.26 17.67 34.87
C SER A 627 -10.35 17.18 33.90
N ARG A 628 -10.55 17.80 32.73
CA ARG A 628 -11.73 17.51 31.88
C ARG A 628 -11.37 16.76 30.60
N CYS A 629 -12.21 15.83 30.17
CA CYS A 629 -12.08 15.04 28.95
C CYS A 629 -13.03 15.52 27.87
N PHE A 630 -12.61 15.46 26.61
CA PHE A 630 -13.49 15.72 25.47
C PHE A 630 -13.77 14.41 24.72
N TYR A 631 -15.04 14.06 24.55
CA TYR A 631 -15.46 12.83 23.91
C TYR A 631 -16.77 13.06 23.14
N GLU A 632 -16.81 12.65 21.88
CA GLU A 632 -18.00 12.75 21.00
C GLU A 632 -18.67 14.14 21.01
N GLY A 633 -17.87 15.21 20.94
CA GLY A 633 -18.40 16.58 20.89
C GLY A 633 -18.79 17.16 22.25
N LYS A 634 -18.66 16.42 23.36
CA LYS A 634 -19.05 16.84 24.71
C LYS A 634 -17.85 16.85 25.66
N LEU A 635 -17.90 17.73 26.66
CA LEU A 635 -16.89 17.85 27.71
C LEU A 635 -17.35 17.18 29.00
N TYR A 636 -16.48 16.39 29.62
CA TYR A 636 -16.73 15.61 30.83
C TYR A 636 -15.71 15.97 31.91
N ASP A 637 -16.16 16.14 33.15
CA ASP A 637 -15.27 16.43 34.28
C ASP A 637 -14.52 15.19 34.79
N ASP A 638 -13.42 15.39 35.52
CA ASP A 638 -12.64 14.29 36.10
C ASP A 638 -13.53 13.41 37.01
N GLY A 639 -13.34 12.10 36.90
CA GLY A 639 -14.14 11.10 37.60
C GLY A 639 -15.53 10.86 37.00
N LYS A 640 -15.97 11.65 36.01
CA LYS A 640 -17.29 11.46 35.40
C LYS A 640 -17.29 10.21 34.52
N ALA A 641 -18.33 9.39 34.63
CA ALA A 641 -18.59 8.26 33.75
C ALA A 641 -19.82 8.52 32.86
N TRP A 642 -19.81 8.00 31.63
CA TRP A 642 -20.91 8.15 30.67
C TRP A 642 -20.98 6.98 29.69
N THR A 643 -22.15 6.74 29.11
CA THR A 643 -22.32 5.78 28.01
C THR A 643 -22.01 6.47 26.67
N ALA A 644 -21.26 5.80 25.78
CA ALA A 644 -20.92 6.36 24.47
C ALA A 644 -22.14 6.49 23.55
N GLU A 645 -22.17 7.54 22.73
CA GLU A 645 -23.26 7.86 21.82
C GLU A 645 -23.23 6.95 20.58
N HIS A 646 -22.05 6.63 20.05
CA HIS A 646 -21.91 5.70 18.92
C HIS A 646 -22.18 4.23 19.28
N ASP A 647 -22.03 3.84 20.56
CA ASP A 647 -22.22 2.48 21.04
C ASP A 647 -22.70 2.45 22.50
N ARG A 648 -23.99 2.17 22.66
CA ARG A 648 -24.69 2.02 23.94
C ARG A 648 -24.17 0.87 24.82
N CYS A 649 -23.34 -0.04 24.28
CA CYS A 649 -22.66 -1.08 25.03
C CYS A 649 -21.23 -0.72 25.44
N MET A 650 -20.83 0.55 25.30
CA MET A 650 -19.56 1.08 25.79
C MET A 650 -19.79 2.09 26.92
N MET A 651 -19.12 1.90 28.05
CA MET A 651 -19.12 2.84 29.19
C MET A 651 -17.75 3.51 29.29
N CYS A 652 -17.72 4.83 29.21
CA CYS A 652 -16.52 5.65 29.27
C CYS A 652 -16.40 6.37 30.62
N SER A 653 -15.17 6.73 31.00
CA SER A 653 -14.90 7.58 32.15
C SER A 653 -13.77 8.55 31.90
N CYS A 654 -13.88 9.75 32.46
CA CYS A 654 -12.81 10.73 32.44
C CYS A 654 -11.92 10.52 33.66
N GLN A 655 -10.65 10.29 33.41
CA GLN A 655 -9.65 10.06 34.43
C GLN A 655 -8.49 11.02 34.13
N ARG A 656 -8.49 12.15 34.82
CA ARG A 656 -7.49 13.22 34.74
C ARG A 656 -7.21 13.66 33.30
N GLY A 657 -8.27 13.92 32.55
CA GLY A 657 -8.19 14.32 31.13
C GLY A 657 -8.10 13.16 30.13
N ARG A 658 -8.03 11.90 30.57
CA ARG A 658 -8.07 10.70 29.71
C ARG A 658 -9.45 10.05 29.70
N VAL A 659 -9.98 9.75 28.51
CA VAL A 659 -11.18 8.93 28.36
C VAL A 659 -10.79 7.46 28.38
N VAL A 660 -11.37 6.66 29.27
CA VAL A 660 -11.23 5.20 29.34
C VAL A 660 -12.60 4.58 29.11
N CYS A 661 -12.75 3.77 28.06
CA CYS A 661 -14.02 3.13 27.70
C CYS A 661 -13.93 1.60 27.80
N ASP A 662 -14.83 1.01 28.59
CA ASP A 662 -14.95 -0.43 28.80
C ASP A 662 -16.27 -0.97 28.23
N PRO A 663 -16.27 -2.19 27.64
CA PRO A 663 -17.49 -2.84 27.20
C PRO A 663 -18.37 -3.21 28.41
N VAL A 664 -19.67 -2.94 28.29
CA VAL A 664 -20.66 -3.24 29.35
C VAL A 664 -20.75 -4.74 29.57
N VAL A 665 -20.54 -5.17 30.82
CA VAL A 665 -20.70 -6.57 31.21
C VAL A 665 -22.10 -6.79 31.80
N CYS A 666 -22.89 -7.66 31.15
CA CYS A 666 -24.25 -7.96 31.59
C CYS A 666 -24.29 -9.17 32.55
N PRO A 667 -25.02 -9.09 33.67
CA PRO A 667 -25.21 -10.23 34.54
C PRO A 667 -26.08 -11.30 33.89
N ALA A 668 -25.82 -12.58 34.20
CA ALA A 668 -26.70 -13.66 33.78
C ALA A 668 -28.07 -13.52 34.47
N ILE A 669 -29.15 -13.57 33.68
CA ILE A 669 -30.52 -13.47 34.18
C ILE A 669 -31.30 -14.76 33.92
N THR A 670 -32.17 -15.11 34.86
CA THR A 670 -33.16 -16.20 34.73
C THR A 670 -34.46 -15.65 35.30
N CYS A 671 -35.49 -15.53 34.47
CA CYS A 671 -36.76 -14.93 34.87
C CYS A 671 -37.65 -16.00 35.53
N SER A 672 -38.14 -15.74 36.74
CA SER A 672 -38.95 -16.69 37.50
C SER A 672 -40.44 -16.51 37.20
N GLY A 673 -40.95 -17.23 36.20
CA GLY A 673 -42.39 -17.33 35.94
C GLY A 673 -42.74 -17.83 34.53
N PRO A 674 -43.89 -18.48 34.33
CA PRO A 674 -44.30 -19.03 33.03
C PRO A 674 -44.65 -17.96 31.96
N SER A 675 -44.67 -16.67 32.32
CA SER A 675 -45.01 -15.54 31.43
C SER A 675 -43.99 -14.39 31.44
N SER A 676 -42.78 -14.59 31.97
CA SER A 676 -41.73 -13.56 31.96
C SER A 676 -40.74 -13.79 30.82
N ALA A 677 -40.86 -13.03 29.72
CA ALA A 677 -39.87 -13.05 28.64
C ALA A 677 -38.62 -12.23 28.99
N ILE A 678 -37.47 -12.62 28.42
CA ILE A 678 -36.26 -11.78 28.38
C ILE A 678 -36.43 -10.78 27.25
N ILE A 679 -36.37 -9.48 27.57
CA ILE A 679 -36.49 -8.38 26.61
C ILE A 679 -35.21 -7.53 26.61
N HIS A 680 -34.94 -6.87 25.49
CA HIS A 680 -33.92 -5.82 25.38
C HIS A 680 -34.63 -4.47 25.18
N PRO A 681 -34.79 -3.66 26.24
CA PRO A 681 -35.41 -2.35 26.12
C PRO A 681 -34.66 -1.44 25.13
N PRO A 682 -35.37 -0.62 24.33
CA PRO A 682 -34.73 0.33 23.43
C PRO A 682 -33.90 1.35 24.24
N GLY A 683 -32.60 1.45 23.94
CA GLY A 683 -31.66 2.33 24.64
C GLY A 683 -30.74 1.64 25.66
N ASP A 684 -31.04 0.41 26.08
CA ASP A 684 -30.22 -0.34 27.04
C ASP A 684 -29.33 -1.38 26.36
N CYS A 685 -28.15 -1.65 26.94
CA CYS A 685 -27.26 -2.72 26.47
C CYS A 685 -27.68 -4.10 27.03
N CYS A 686 -28.02 -4.18 28.32
CA CYS A 686 -28.28 -5.46 28.99
C CYS A 686 -29.76 -5.91 28.94
N PRO A 687 -30.02 -7.23 28.83
CA PRO A 687 -31.37 -7.77 28.84
C PRO A 687 -32.05 -7.66 30.22
N GLN A 688 -33.39 -7.58 30.23
CA GLN A 688 -34.23 -7.48 31.42
C GLN A 688 -35.43 -8.44 31.35
N CYS A 689 -36.08 -8.73 32.49
CA CYS A 689 -37.30 -9.55 32.54
C CYS A 689 -38.56 -8.67 32.41
N GLU A 690 -39.54 -9.10 31.62
CA GLU A 690 -40.75 -8.33 31.29
C GLU A 690 -41.64 -7.93 32.50
N ASN A 691 -41.59 -8.66 33.62
CA ASN A 691 -42.46 -8.42 34.78
C ASN A 691 -42.20 -7.12 35.57
N VAL A 692 -41.20 -6.33 35.17
CA VAL A 692 -40.89 -5.03 35.79
C VAL A 692 -41.78 -3.90 35.26
N THR A 693 -42.41 -4.06 34.10
CA THR A 693 -43.13 -2.96 33.42
C THR A 693 -44.64 -2.90 33.71
N LYS A 694 -45.24 -3.89 34.37
CA LYS A 694 -46.71 -3.93 34.61
C LYS A 694 -47.17 -3.37 35.97
N THR A 695 -46.26 -2.84 36.79
CA THR A 695 -46.59 -2.13 38.05
C THR A 695 -46.04 -0.71 38.10
N VAL A 696 -45.93 -0.03 36.95
CA VAL A 696 -45.66 1.41 36.90
C VAL A 696 -46.70 2.04 35.98
N THR A 697 -47.89 2.29 36.53
CA THR A 697 -48.78 3.35 36.03
C THR A 697 -48.02 4.68 36.05
N GLU A 698 -48.26 5.52 35.04
CA GLU A 698 -47.55 6.73 34.56
C GLU A 698 -47.16 7.85 35.57
N SER A 699 -46.99 7.58 36.85
CA SER A 699 -46.72 8.60 37.87
C SER A 699 -45.75 8.12 38.95
N SER A 700 -44.60 7.58 38.56
CA SER A 700 -43.28 7.75 39.21
C SER A 700 -42.30 6.72 38.66
N ARG A 701 -41.22 7.16 38.00
CA ARG A 701 -40.07 6.29 37.67
C ARG A 701 -39.36 5.92 38.97
N GLN A 702 -39.90 4.96 39.71
CA GLN A 702 -39.29 4.45 40.93
C GLN A 702 -38.09 3.56 40.56
N GLY A 703 -36.97 3.80 41.22
CA GLY A 703 -35.71 3.11 40.98
C GLY A 703 -34.64 3.61 41.92
N CYS A 704 -33.42 3.12 41.74
CA CYS A 704 -32.29 3.37 42.61
C CYS A 704 -31.25 4.23 41.88
N HIS A 705 -30.68 5.23 42.56
CA HIS A 705 -29.52 5.96 42.06
C HIS A 705 -28.25 5.36 42.66
N PHE A 706 -27.31 4.92 41.82
CA PHE A 706 -26.02 4.40 42.28
C PHE A 706 -24.95 5.45 42.10
N GLU A 707 -24.36 5.92 43.20
CA GLU A 707 -23.34 6.99 43.15
C GLU A 707 -22.06 6.54 42.42
N GLY A 708 -21.76 5.24 42.37
CA GLY A 708 -20.55 4.73 41.74
C GLY A 708 -20.47 4.96 40.23
N ASP A 709 -21.60 4.85 39.52
CA ASP A 709 -21.70 5.10 38.08
C ASP A 709 -22.54 6.34 37.73
N GLN A 710 -22.99 7.09 38.74
CA GLN A 710 -23.87 8.27 38.64
C GLN A 710 -25.11 8.02 37.76
N LYS A 711 -25.64 6.78 37.77
CA LYS A 711 -26.74 6.35 36.89
C LYS A 711 -27.99 5.99 37.70
N PHE A 712 -29.14 6.27 37.10
CA PHE A 712 -30.44 5.80 37.57
C PHE A 712 -30.72 4.38 37.04
N HIS A 713 -31.04 3.48 37.95
CA HIS A 713 -31.32 2.07 37.68
C HIS A 713 -32.79 1.77 38.01
N PRO A 714 -33.60 1.27 37.06
CA PRO A 714 -35.01 0.96 37.30
C PRO A 714 -35.21 -0.06 38.43
N ALA A 715 -36.34 0.02 39.15
CA ALA A 715 -36.73 -1.00 40.13
C ALA A 715 -36.65 -2.42 39.53
N GLY A 716 -35.94 -3.35 40.17
CA GLY A 716 -35.77 -4.74 39.71
C GLY A 716 -34.60 -4.97 38.74
N SER A 717 -33.91 -3.91 38.29
CA SER A 717 -32.73 -4.04 37.44
C SER A 717 -31.55 -4.67 38.17
N ARG A 718 -30.68 -5.33 37.41
CA ARG A 718 -29.46 -6.00 37.88
C ARG A 718 -28.29 -5.59 36.99
N TRP A 719 -27.15 -5.24 37.58
CA TRP A 719 -25.97 -4.82 36.83
C TRP A 719 -24.68 -5.13 37.57
N HIS A 720 -23.56 -5.16 36.84
CA HIS A 720 -22.23 -5.12 37.43
C HIS A 720 -21.86 -3.65 37.68
N PRO A 721 -21.42 -3.26 38.89
CA PRO A 721 -21.07 -1.87 39.15
C PRO A 721 -19.83 -1.49 38.36
N TYR A 722 -19.88 -0.30 37.77
CA TYR A 722 -18.73 0.33 37.13
C TYR A 722 -17.96 1.13 38.19
N LEU A 723 -16.66 0.85 38.32
CA LEU A 723 -15.81 1.41 39.36
C LEU A 723 -14.57 2.05 38.70
N PRO A 724 -14.62 3.31 38.23
CA PRO A 724 -13.43 4.00 37.75
C PRO A 724 -12.31 4.00 38.81
N PRO A 725 -11.04 3.75 38.46
CA PRO A 725 -10.49 3.47 37.13
C PRO A 725 -10.51 2.00 36.68
N PHE A 726 -11.09 1.10 37.49
CA PHE A 726 -10.98 -0.36 37.36
C PHE A 726 -12.04 -1.02 36.48
N GLY A 727 -12.96 -0.25 35.89
CA GLY A 727 -13.99 -0.77 34.99
C GLY A 727 -15.12 -1.54 35.68
N PHE A 728 -15.75 -2.48 34.96
CA PHE A 728 -16.85 -3.29 35.49
C PHE A 728 -16.38 -4.41 36.42
N SER A 729 -16.94 -4.46 37.63
CA SER A 729 -16.67 -5.55 38.57
C SER A 729 -17.52 -6.79 38.29
N LYS A 730 -16.91 -7.83 37.71
CA LYS A 730 -17.57 -9.13 37.47
C LYS A 730 -17.85 -9.91 38.77
N CYS A 731 -17.19 -9.55 39.87
CA CYS A 731 -17.30 -10.23 41.16
C CYS A 731 -18.46 -9.71 42.03
N ALA A 732 -19.17 -8.67 41.59
CA ALA A 732 -20.31 -8.11 42.31
C ALA A 732 -21.50 -7.88 41.38
N VAL A 733 -22.70 -8.22 41.83
CA VAL A 733 -23.96 -7.91 41.13
C VAL A 733 -24.80 -7.00 42.03
N CYS A 734 -25.06 -5.79 41.56
CA CYS A 734 -25.98 -4.84 42.17
C CYS A 734 -27.41 -5.13 41.71
N VAL A 735 -28.37 -5.03 42.63
CA VAL A 735 -29.80 -5.19 42.35
C VAL A 735 -30.57 -4.06 43.00
N CYS A 736 -31.38 -3.34 42.22
CA CYS A 736 -32.32 -2.37 42.75
C CYS A 736 -33.58 -3.09 43.23
N ASP A 737 -33.85 -3.10 44.54
CA ASP A 737 -35.00 -3.79 45.11
C ASP A 737 -36.31 -3.13 44.67
N VAL A 738 -37.26 -3.93 44.16
CA VAL A 738 -38.52 -3.43 43.59
C VAL A 738 -39.42 -2.82 44.67
N SER A 739 -39.36 -3.31 45.91
CA SER A 739 -40.24 -2.88 46.99
C SER A 739 -39.61 -1.83 47.89
N ARG A 740 -38.31 -1.95 48.16
CA ARG A 740 -37.57 -1.08 49.09
C ARG A 740 -36.88 0.09 48.38
N LEU A 741 -36.73 0.02 47.05
CA LEU A 741 -35.99 1.01 46.25
C LEU A 741 -34.57 1.26 46.78
N THR A 742 -33.96 0.24 47.36
CA THR A 742 -32.59 0.26 47.87
C THR A 742 -31.70 -0.68 47.04
N ILE A 743 -30.42 -0.35 46.96
CA ILE A 743 -29.43 -1.14 46.23
C ILE A 743 -28.90 -2.23 47.15
N SER A 744 -28.99 -3.49 46.71
CA SER A 744 -28.35 -4.64 47.35
C SER A 744 -27.21 -5.15 46.48
N ILE A 745 -26.05 -5.43 47.10
CA ILE A 745 -24.86 -5.91 46.40
C ILE A 745 -24.58 -7.35 46.82
N LYS A 746 -24.55 -8.27 45.86
CA LYS A 746 -24.15 -9.67 46.08
C LYS A 746 -22.74 -9.88 45.55
N LYS A 747 -21.79 -10.23 46.43
CA LYS A 747 -20.42 -10.59 46.07
C LYS A 747 -20.36 -12.09 45.76
N PHE A 748 -19.80 -12.44 44.61
CA PHE A 748 -19.46 -13.81 44.25
C PHE A 748 -17.94 -13.91 44.35
N ILE A 749 -17.44 -14.80 45.22
CA ILE A 749 -16.01 -15.08 45.38
C ILE A 749 -15.61 -16.08 44.30
#